data_AF-A0A832NP51-F1
#
_entry.id   AF-A0A832NP51-F1
#
_cell.length_a   1.000
_cell.length_b   1.000
_cell.length_c   1.000
_cell.angle_alpha   90.00
_cell.angle_beta   90.00
_cell.angle_gamma   90.00
#
_symmetry.space_group_name_H-M   'P 1'
#
loop_
_entity.id
_entity.type
_entity.pdbx_description
1 polymer ?
#
loop_
_entity_poly.entity_id
_entity_poly.type
_entity_poly.pdbx_seq_one_letter_code
_entity_poly.pdbx_strand_id
1 'polypeptide(L)'
;MGKKSLHKTGGAGIVPESLKCEYCKNPIGIDVVQPRLSWVLKPAGKKTRSLYQTAYQILVGSSPEILSSDRGDMWDSGKVFSNENSQIRYAGKPLKSTMRCWWKVRVWDQKNRISAWSKPAFWEMGLLEQKDWSGAKWIGIDWQPRVPEGTEDIPVGDWIWHPEFRGHQTVYLRQYLDIKSGLRITSARVRMAVYACGSIYINGKHIGDCGTLLYTTDFDITSELKPGRNTILIQANSWQNMNTWQASAGVLFGLLVRYEDGSTEKILSDSSWSASEETPGEWKGIDYEPKKWVNAKVVLKYGDAPWGRLPVAPEPFPSPLFRKVFELKKSIRQARAYICGLGYYEFYLNGKKVGDNVLDPGQTNYEHYAFYVTYDITGYLKKGKNAAGIMLGNGWYNQDLVWGGLVYGKPGAICLIKVSYSDNSTETIVSDQTWKVAEGPITFNNVYAGERYDARKEIPDWAKPGLDDSGWKNAILREPLTPRLVAQSIPPIKRMGNIRPVKITSPKPGVWIFDMGQNFAGWVKLRVRAPAGTAIRLRFTEVLYPDGTIDSNSTGVFATGVVQTDCYICKGEKEEVWEPRFTYHGFRYVEMTGFPGRPNLDMIEGVVVHTSVEKNGSFACSNNLINRIHKTALWTELSNLHSIPTDCPHRERCGWLGDAHVSAEMTIYNFDMAQFWTKYMNDIETSLGQGGSTATGKPASPGIPCNISTGKRTCGEARPDWGSAIAQIPWYMYLYYRDTDVFAHHYPHIKRWVDYLTAMAKDNIVEDGFGDWCPPGDNTAMECPPPLTSTALYYFDALLLSKMAKLLGKKEDAQNYANLASAIKTAFIKKFFNQQENTFGCQTADAIALYLDLVPEGKYKEIAESLNRDVLEKHKGHMSTGILGSRHLYWALSNYGYDSTAFGILTKTDFPGFAYMFSQGATTFWEALVPASKDGVKPVFSFNHPMQGGFDAWFYYGVVGISPVAEEPGFRKIVLNPHLVNELKWVKAIYDSINGRIVSEWENRKNKFKWHILIPPNTSARVLVPAEDRSSVSEKGKFKGVKFLGMEDGRAVYEIGSGEYDFIVAKK
;
A
#
# COMPACT_ATOMS: atom_id res chain seq x y z
N MET A 1 27.20 59.68 39.86
CA MET A 1 26.16 59.74 38.80
C MET A 1 26.16 58.42 38.06
N GLY A 2 25.05 57.68 38.14
CA GLY A 2 25.00 56.24 37.85
C GLY A 2 24.85 55.87 36.37
N LYS A 3 25.66 54.89 35.96
CA LYS A 3 25.41 54.04 34.78
C LYS A 3 24.13 53.23 35.03
N LYS A 4 23.04 53.54 34.31
CA LYS A 4 21.88 52.65 34.24
C LYS A 4 22.27 51.38 33.47
N SER A 5 22.31 50.26 34.18
CA SER A 5 22.40 48.94 33.58
C SER A 5 21.21 48.72 32.64
N LEU A 6 21.49 48.49 31.37
CA LEU A 6 20.55 47.86 30.45
C LEU A 6 20.15 46.51 31.03
N HIS A 7 18.89 46.39 31.45
CA HIS A 7 18.30 45.13 31.87
C HIS A 7 18.52 44.06 30.78
N LYS A 8 19.11 42.92 31.16
CA LYS A 8 19.04 41.68 30.39
C LYS A 8 17.57 41.29 30.23
N THR A 9 16.90 41.73 29.17
CA THR A 9 15.62 41.17 28.75
C THR A 9 15.89 39.76 28.21
N GLY A 10 15.61 38.74 29.02
CA GLY A 10 15.79 37.36 28.59
C GLY A 10 14.92 37.05 27.36
N GLY A 11 15.43 36.26 26.40
CA GLY A 11 14.69 35.86 25.21
C GLY A 11 13.41 35.05 25.51
N ALA A 12 12.60 34.80 24.48
CA ALA A 12 11.41 33.96 24.58
C ALA A 12 11.70 32.60 25.24
N GLY A 13 10.71 32.09 25.98
CA GLY A 13 10.78 30.75 26.56
C GLY A 13 10.66 29.61 25.53
N ILE A 14 10.40 29.94 24.26
CA ILE A 14 10.20 29.01 23.15
C ILE A 14 11.08 29.40 21.96
N VAL A 15 11.49 28.40 21.18
CA VAL A 15 12.17 28.56 19.89
C VAL A 15 11.49 27.70 18.83
N PRO A 16 11.36 28.19 17.59
CA PRO A 16 10.84 27.40 16.47
C PRO A 16 11.93 26.51 15.85
N GLU A 17 11.58 25.25 15.60
CA GLU A 17 12.43 24.22 15.02
C GLU A 17 11.62 23.30 14.08
N SER A 18 12.30 22.34 13.44
CA SER A 18 11.67 21.32 12.59
C SER A 18 10.76 21.92 11.50
N LEU A 19 11.29 22.94 10.80
CA LEU A 19 10.59 23.63 9.74
C LEU A 19 10.22 22.66 8.62
N LYS A 20 8.93 22.68 8.24
CA LYS A 20 8.36 21.88 7.15
C LYS A 20 7.64 22.79 6.15
N CYS A 21 7.72 22.44 4.88
CA CYS A 21 6.96 23.03 3.78
C CYS A 21 6.16 21.90 3.12
N GLU A 22 4.83 22.02 3.02
CA GLU A 22 3.96 20.94 2.54
C GLU A 22 4.24 19.59 3.24
N TYR A 23 4.36 19.61 4.58
CA TYR A 23 4.74 18.47 5.44
C TYR A 23 6.16 17.90 5.26
N CYS A 24 6.92 18.35 4.25
CA CYS A 24 8.29 17.90 4.02
C CYS A 24 9.35 18.82 4.62
N LYS A 25 10.47 18.23 5.02
CA LYS A 25 11.69 18.97 5.35
C LYS A 25 12.46 19.29 4.06
N ASN A 26 12.66 20.57 3.78
CA ASN A 26 13.44 21.05 2.63
C ASN A 26 13.08 20.41 1.28
N PRO A 27 11.80 20.36 0.89
CA PRO A 27 11.39 19.66 -0.32
C PRO A 27 11.95 20.31 -1.58
N ILE A 28 12.23 19.48 -2.59
CA ILE A 28 12.68 19.90 -3.91
C ILE A 28 11.65 19.41 -4.93
N GLY A 29 11.15 20.32 -5.75
CA GLY A 29 10.24 20.00 -6.85
C GLY A 29 8.77 20.05 -6.48
N ILE A 30 8.33 20.88 -5.53
CA ILE A 30 6.90 21.04 -5.23
C ILE A 30 6.22 21.93 -6.28
N ASP A 31 4.94 21.71 -6.57
CA ASP A 31 4.16 22.49 -7.54
C ASP A 31 3.02 23.31 -6.92
N VAL A 32 2.83 23.22 -5.60
CA VAL A 32 1.88 24.07 -4.86
C VAL A 32 2.38 25.52 -4.83
N VAL A 33 1.73 26.42 -5.58
CA VAL A 33 2.16 27.82 -5.76
C VAL A 33 1.96 28.72 -4.53
N GLN A 34 1.17 28.28 -3.55
CA GLN A 34 1.02 28.91 -2.24
C GLN A 34 1.36 27.88 -1.15
N PRO A 35 2.64 27.47 -1.05
CA PRO A 35 3.02 26.39 -0.16
C PRO A 35 2.75 26.74 1.31
N ARG A 36 2.43 25.71 2.09
CA ARG A 36 2.09 25.77 3.51
C ARG A 36 3.32 25.52 4.36
N LEU A 37 3.63 26.47 5.25
CA LEU A 37 4.79 26.47 6.13
C LEU A 37 4.38 26.08 7.55
N SER A 38 5.16 25.21 8.19
CA SER A 38 4.89 24.70 9.54
C SER A 38 6.17 24.63 10.36
N TRP A 39 6.06 24.81 11.67
CA TRP A 39 7.16 24.67 12.63
C TRP A 39 6.67 24.06 13.95
N VAL A 40 7.57 23.33 14.60
CA VAL A 40 7.37 22.84 15.97
C VAL A 40 8.05 23.79 16.94
N LEU A 41 7.48 23.96 18.12
CA LEU A 41 8.04 24.81 19.17
C LEU A 41 8.73 23.95 20.22
N LYS A 42 9.92 24.37 20.65
CA LYS A 42 10.68 23.74 21.75
C LYS A 42 10.92 24.73 22.89
N PRO A 43 10.98 24.26 24.15
CA PRO A 43 11.41 25.11 25.26
C PRO A 43 12.86 25.59 25.07
N ALA A 44 13.12 26.88 25.26
CA ALA A 44 14.45 27.47 25.17
C ALA A 44 15.34 27.17 26.40
N GLY A 45 14.77 26.63 27.48
CA GLY A 45 15.48 26.30 28.72
C GLY A 45 14.87 25.10 29.43
N LYS A 46 15.54 24.63 30.50
CA LYS A 46 15.10 23.44 31.25
C LYS A 46 13.85 23.73 32.11
N LYS A 47 12.86 22.84 32.05
CA LYS A 47 11.71 22.74 32.98
C LYS A 47 10.76 23.94 33.04
N THR A 48 10.34 24.48 31.90
CA THR A 48 9.28 25.50 31.82
C THR A 48 7.96 24.91 31.34
N ARG A 49 6.89 25.13 32.11
CA ARG A 49 5.51 24.72 31.79
C ARG A 49 4.70 25.85 31.17
N SER A 50 3.59 25.51 30.52
CA SER A 50 2.57 26.42 29.97
C SER A 50 3.17 27.47 29.02
N LEU A 51 4.11 27.03 28.19
CA LEU A 51 4.69 27.81 27.11
C LEU A 51 3.79 27.79 25.88
N TYR A 52 3.54 28.96 25.29
CA TYR A 52 2.76 29.09 24.06
C TYR A 52 3.20 30.31 23.24
N GLN A 53 2.88 30.28 21.95
CA GLN A 53 3.13 31.36 21.00
C GLN A 53 1.97 32.35 21.01
N THR A 54 2.28 33.65 20.91
CA THR A 54 1.29 34.73 20.75
C THR A 54 1.38 35.43 19.40
N ALA A 55 2.54 35.37 18.75
CA ALA A 55 2.75 35.91 17.42
C ALA A 55 3.90 35.18 16.72
N TYR A 56 3.97 35.31 15.39
CA TYR A 56 5.10 34.86 14.58
C TYR A 56 5.52 35.91 13.56
N GLN A 57 6.72 35.74 13.01
CA GLN A 57 7.18 36.44 11.80
C GLN A 57 7.97 35.47 10.94
N ILE A 58 7.62 35.40 9.66
CA ILE A 58 8.28 34.59 8.64
C ILE A 58 9.03 35.53 7.70
N LEU A 59 10.28 35.19 7.41
CA LEU A 59 11.04 35.78 6.31
C LEU A 59 11.27 34.72 5.25
N VAL A 60 11.06 35.11 3.99
CA VAL A 60 11.39 34.31 2.81
C VAL A 60 12.31 35.14 1.91
N GLY A 61 13.50 34.60 1.67
CA GLY A 61 14.51 35.16 0.79
C GLY A 61 14.67 34.38 -0.50
N SER A 62 15.01 35.05 -1.59
CA SER A 62 15.41 34.40 -2.86
C SER A 62 16.82 33.78 -2.79
N SER A 63 17.62 34.14 -1.77
CA SER A 63 18.94 33.58 -1.51
C SER A 63 19.22 33.44 -0.01
N PRO A 64 20.14 32.55 0.40
CA PRO A 64 20.51 32.42 1.81
C PRO A 64 21.22 33.68 2.34
N GLU A 65 21.95 34.42 1.49
CA GLU A 65 22.62 35.67 1.86
C GLU A 65 21.61 36.76 2.25
N ILE A 66 20.53 36.91 1.46
CA ILE A 66 19.45 37.86 1.78
C ILE A 66 18.84 37.51 3.14
N LEU A 67 18.53 36.24 3.36
CA LEU A 67 17.94 35.78 4.61
C LEU A 67 18.90 35.94 5.80
N SER A 68 20.22 35.79 5.59
CA SER A 68 21.24 36.01 6.62
C SER A 68 21.31 37.47 7.09
N SER A 69 20.89 38.42 6.23
CA SER A 69 20.77 39.85 6.56
C SER A 69 19.43 40.21 7.24
N ASP A 70 18.67 39.23 7.71
CA ASP A 70 17.32 39.40 8.30
C ASP A 70 16.34 40.14 7.35
N ARG A 71 16.47 39.91 6.05
CA ARG A 71 15.56 40.43 5.02
C ARG A 71 14.81 39.30 4.32
N GLY A 72 13.55 39.57 3.96
CA GLY A 72 12.71 38.68 3.16
C GLY A 72 12.25 39.36 1.88
N ASP A 73 13.06 39.32 0.82
CA ASP A 73 12.75 39.97 -0.45
C ASP A 73 11.60 39.28 -1.22
N MET A 74 11.32 38.02 -0.91
CA MET A 74 10.18 37.27 -1.43
C MET A 74 8.94 37.43 -0.55
N TRP A 75 9.13 37.41 0.77
CA TRP A 75 8.07 37.64 1.74
C TRP A 75 8.64 38.06 3.10
N ASP A 76 8.04 39.07 3.72
CA ASP A 76 8.13 39.32 5.15
C ASP A 76 6.70 39.42 5.66
N SER A 77 6.30 38.51 6.55
CA SER A 77 4.94 38.53 7.09
C SER A 77 4.71 39.71 8.05
N GLY A 78 5.77 40.38 8.49
CA GLY A 78 5.74 41.21 9.69
C GLY A 78 5.39 40.38 10.93
N LYS A 79 5.16 41.06 12.06
CA LYS A 79 4.64 40.40 13.26
C LYS A 79 3.15 40.12 13.08
N VAL A 80 2.80 38.85 12.93
CA VAL A 80 1.41 38.38 12.84
C VAL A 80 0.96 37.91 14.22
N PHE A 81 -0.08 38.55 14.77
CA PHE A 81 -0.69 38.16 16.05
C PHE A 81 -1.53 36.89 15.88
N SER A 82 -0.86 35.74 15.98
CA SER A 82 -1.48 34.43 15.86
C SER A 82 -0.67 33.38 16.62
N ASN A 83 -1.38 32.44 17.22
CA ASN A 83 -0.83 31.28 17.88
C ASN A 83 -0.73 30.06 16.94
N GLU A 84 -1.04 30.24 15.66
CA GLU A 84 -0.91 29.25 14.60
C GLU A 84 0.56 28.97 14.27
N ASN A 85 0.92 27.70 14.11
CA ASN A 85 2.29 27.25 13.81
C ASN A 85 2.35 26.15 12.74
N SER A 86 1.23 25.80 12.15
CA SER A 86 1.13 24.76 11.13
C SER A 86 0.25 25.26 9.99
N GLN A 87 0.63 24.88 8.77
CA GLN A 87 -0.06 25.19 7.52
C GLN A 87 -0.23 26.68 7.20
N ILE A 88 0.74 27.52 7.57
CA ILE A 88 0.73 28.94 7.23
C ILE A 88 1.02 29.11 5.74
N ARG A 89 0.02 29.55 4.97
CA ARG A 89 0.18 29.77 3.52
C ARG A 89 1.18 30.88 3.24
N TYR A 90 2.09 30.61 2.31
CA TYR A 90 2.94 31.63 1.72
C TYR A 90 2.09 32.72 1.05
N ALA A 91 2.28 33.97 1.49
CA ALA A 91 1.55 35.15 1.00
C ALA A 91 2.51 36.20 0.40
N GLY A 92 3.65 35.75 -0.12
CA GLY A 92 4.66 36.61 -0.73
C GLY A 92 4.49 36.81 -2.24
N LYS A 93 5.57 37.22 -2.89
CA LYS A 93 5.64 37.40 -4.35
C LYS A 93 5.38 36.08 -5.10
N PRO A 94 4.78 36.12 -6.30
CA PRO A 94 4.53 34.92 -7.11
C PRO A 94 5.76 34.04 -7.29
N LEU A 95 5.59 32.75 -7.04
CA LEU A 95 6.62 31.73 -7.22
C LEU A 95 6.71 31.33 -8.70
N LYS A 96 7.91 30.98 -9.15
CA LYS A 96 8.17 30.56 -10.54
C LYS A 96 8.76 29.16 -10.56
N SER A 97 8.60 28.46 -11.66
CA SER A 97 9.21 27.14 -11.88
C SER A 97 10.71 27.17 -11.61
N THR A 98 11.22 26.13 -10.95
CA THR A 98 12.63 25.95 -10.57
C THR A 98 13.17 26.97 -9.55
N MET A 99 12.33 27.85 -9.00
CA MET A 99 12.74 28.83 -7.99
C MET A 99 12.97 28.15 -6.64
N ARG A 100 14.12 28.39 -6.03
CA ARG A 100 14.38 28.04 -4.63
C ARG A 100 14.09 29.24 -3.74
N CYS A 101 13.37 29.00 -2.65
CA CYS A 101 13.09 29.98 -1.62
C CYS A 101 13.70 29.50 -0.29
N TRP A 102 14.39 30.40 0.40
CA TRP A 102 14.93 30.17 1.73
C TRP A 102 14.04 30.85 2.74
N TRP A 103 13.76 30.22 3.87
CA TRP A 103 12.90 30.81 4.88
C TRP A 103 13.34 30.51 6.30
N LYS A 104 12.95 31.39 7.21
CA LYS A 104 13.12 31.23 8.65
C LYS A 104 11.96 31.90 9.36
N VAL A 105 11.72 31.47 10.59
CA VAL A 105 10.63 31.97 11.43
C VAL A 105 11.15 32.34 12.81
N ARG A 106 10.57 33.38 13.42
CA ARG A 106 10.71 33.70 14.84
C ARG A 106 9.35 33.92 15.46
N VAL A 107 9.26 33.78 16.77
CA VAL A 107 7.99 33.79 17.49
C VAL A 107 8.04 34.68 18.73
N TRP A 108 6.88 35.05 19.24
CA TRP A 108 6.72 35.72 20.54
C TRP A 108 6.04 34.77 21.52
N ASP A 109 6.53 34.76 22.75
CA ASP A 109 5.95 33.96 23.83
C ASP A 109 4.82 34.71 24.56
N GLN A 110 4.24 34.08 25.58
CA GLN A 110 3.17 34.64 26.41
C GLN A 110 3.56 35.89 27.22
N LYS A 111 4.87 36.16 27.36
CA LYS A 111 5.39 37.38 27.99
C LYS A 111 5.76 38.43 26.96
N ASN A 112 5.30 38.27 25.71
CA ASN A 112 5.64 39.12 24.56
C ASN A 112 7.15 39.24 24.32
N ARG A 113 7.92 38.21 24.72
CA ARG A 113 9.37 38.15 24.47
C ARG A 113 9.60 37.46 23.14
N ILE A 114 10.56 37.97 22.37
CA ILE A 114 10.90 37.46 21.04
C ILE A 114 11.89 36.30 21.13
N SER A 115 11.71 35.29 20.29
CA SER A 115 12.66 34.18 20.14
C SER A 115 13.83 34.57 19.25
N ALA A 116 14.90 33.77 19.29
CA ALA A 116 15.85 33.75 18.18
C ALA A 116 15.13 33.28 16.89
N TRP A 117 15.68 33.63 15.73
CA TRP A 117 15.28 33.02 14.47
C TRP A 117 15.55 31.51 14.49
N SER A 118 14.69 30.75 13.82
CA SER A 118 14.98 29.36 13.47
C SER A 118 16.24 29.27 12.61
N LYS A 119 16.83 28.08 12.54
CA LYS A 119 17.75 27.77 11.44
C LYS A 119 17.01 27.96 10.09
N PRO A 120 17.64 28.56 9.08
CA PRO A 120 17.07 28.63 7.74
C PRO A 120 16.73 27.23 7.19
N ALA A 121 15.56 27.13 6.59
CA ALA A 121 15.11 26.02 5.78
C ALA A 121 14.89 26.51 4.34
N PHE A 122 14.56 25.62 3.41
CA PHE A 122 14.20 26.02 2.05
C PHE A 122 13.05 25.18 1.50
N TRP A 123 12.50 25.61 0.37
CA TRP A 123 11.80 24.73 -0.56
C TRP A 123 12.22 25.12 -1.98
N GLU A 124 12.02 24.22 -2.93
CA GLU A 124 12.28 24.51 -4.33
C GLU A 124 11.08 24.09 -5.18
N MET A 125 10.65 25.00 -6.06
CA MET A 125 9.55 24.76 -6.98
C MET A 125 9.97 23.78 -8.08
N GLY A 126 9.05 22.91 -8.47
CA GLY A 126 9.15 22.07 -9.65
C GLY A 126 8.87 22.84 -10.93
N LEU A 127 8.31 22.14 -11.91
CA LEU A 127 7.70 22.71 -13.12
C LEU A 127 6.21 22.92 -12.86
N LEU A 128 5.75 24.16 -13.00
CA LEU A 128 4.39 24.57 -12.65
C LEU A 128 3.41 24.45 -13.84
N GLU A 129 3.91 24.66 -15.06
CA GLU A 129 3.11 24.61 -16.28
C GLU A 129 3.75 23.74 -17.36
N GLN A 130 2.95 23.27 -18.32
CA GLN A 130 3.43 22.45 -19.43
C GLN A 130 4.55 23.15 -20.23
N LYS A 131 4.48 24.47 -20.40
CA LYS A 131 5.50 25.26 -21.11
C LYS A 131 6.88 25.21 -20.42
N ASP A 132 6.92 24.95 -19.11
CA ASP A 132 8.17 24.95 -18.33
C ASP A 132 9.03 23.70 -18.61
N TRP A 133 8.47 22.68 -19.26
CA TRP A 133 9.21 21.55 -19.81
C TRP A 133 10.18 21.95 -20.93
N SER A 134 10.22 23.23 -21.33
CA SER A 134 11.25 23.82 -22.19
C SER A 134 11.41 23.10 -23.53
N GLY A 135 10.29 22.63 -24.09
CA GLY A 135 10.25 21.90 -25.35
C GLY A 135 10.59 20.40 -25.26
N ALA A 136 10.81 19.85 -24.05
CA ALA A 136 10.94 18.41 -23.88
C ALA A 136 9.74 17.67 -24.45
N LYS A 137 10.03 16.59 -25.16
CA LYS A 137 9.05 15.76 -25.85
C LYS A 137 8.97 14.40 -25.18
N TRP A 138 7.79 13.83 -25.20
CA TRP A 138 7.62 12.43 -24.85
C TRP A 138 8.31 11.55 -25.88
N ILE A 139 9.22 10.71 -25.41
CA ILE A 139 9.95 9.73 -26.21
C ILE A 139 9.48 8.32 -25.87
N GLY A 140 9.46 7.43 -26.87
CA GLY A 140 9.00 6.06 -26.71
C GLY A 140 9.62 5.10 -27.71
N ILE A 141 9.06 3.89 -27.76
CA ILE A 141 9.45 2.78 -28.64
C ILE A 141 8.38 2.46 -29.69
N ASP A 142 8.73 2.17 -30.93
CA ASP A 142 7.80 1.68 -31.95
C ASP A 142 7.71 0.14 -32.02
N TRP A 143 8.35 -0.56 -31.08
CA TRP A 143 8.43 -2.02 -31.06
C TRP A 143 7.05 -2.65 -31.10
N GLN A 144 6.92 -3.73 -31.86
CA GLN A 144 5.72 -4.55 -31.86
C GLN A 144 5.76 -5.52 -30.67
N PRO A 145 4.59 -5.90 -30.10
CA PRO A 145 4.54 -6.98 -29.13
C PRO A 145 5.27 -8.20 -29.68
N ARG A 146 6.10 -8.82 -28.85
CA ARG A 146 6.87 -9.98 -29.30
C ARG A 146 5.97 -11.19 -29.29
N VAL A 147 5.97 -11.90 -30.41
CA VAL A 147 5.65 -13.33 -30.42
C VAL A 147 6.94 -14.04 -29.95
N PRO A 148 6.89 -14.96 -28.98
CA PRO A 148 8.09 -15.70 -28.58
C PRO A 148 8.75 -16.32 -29.82
N GLU A 149 10.05 -16.11 -29.97
CA GLU A 149 10.80 -16.56 -31.15
C GLU A 149 10.58 -18.06 -31.41
N GLY A 150 10.22 -18.44 -32.65
CA GLY A 150 9.92 -19.83 -33.03
C GLY A 150 8.50 -20.32 -32.76
N THR A 151 7.57 -19.44 -32.31
CA THR A 151 6.17 -19.83 -32.00
C THR A 151 5.12 -19.37 -33.00
N GLU A 152 5.50 -18.63 -34.04
CA GLU A 152 4.60 -17.98 -35.00
C GLU A 152 3.70 -18.97 -35.77
N ASP A 153 4.06 -20.27 -35.79
CA ASP A 153 3.40 -21.31 -36.59
C ASP A 153 2.87 -22.51 -35.80
N ILE A 154 2.81 -22.48 -34.45
CA ILE A 154 2.36 -23.67 -33.70
C ILE A 154 0.85 -23.88 -33.91
N PRO A 155 0.42 -24.95 -34.60
CA PRO A 155 -0.99 -25.23 -34.80
C PRO A 155 -1.60 -25.78 -33.52
N VAL A 156 -2.86 -25.45 -33.25
CA VAL A 156 -3.66 -26.01 -32.15
C VAL A 156 -4.81 -26.83 -32.71
N GLY A 157 -5.30 -27.77 -31.92
CA GLY A 157 -6.49 -28.57 -32.25
C GLY A 157 -7.79 -27.89 -31.81
N ASP A 158 -8.77 -28.70 -31.43
CA ASP A 158 -10.03 -28.26 -30.85
C ASP A 158 -10.00 -28.29 -29.32
N TRP A 159 -10.95 -27.63 -28.68
CA TRP A 159 -11.07 -27.70 -27.23
C TRP A 159 -11.61 -29.06 -26.82
N ILE A 160 -10.85 -29.76 -25.98
CA ILE A 160 -11.19 -31.10 -25.51
C ILE A 160 -11.38 -31.12 -23.99
N TRP A 161 -12.24 -32.01 -23.52
CA TRP A 161 -12.48 -32.24 -22.09
C TRP A 161 -12.83 -33.70 -21.82
N HIS A 162 -13.06 -34.03 -20.56
CA HIS A 162 -13.73 -35.27 -20.19
C HIS A 162 -15.17 -35.27 -20.76
N PRO A 163 -15.69 -36.40 -21.29
CA PRO A 163 -17.04 -36.48 -21.86
C PRO A 163 -18.16 -36.07 -20.90
N GLU A 164 -17.97 -36.30 -19.60
CA GLU A 164 -18.86 -35.85 -18.54
C GLU A 164 -18.35 -34.57 -17.90
N PHE A 165 -19.17 -33.52 -17.93
CA PHE A 165 -18.92 -32.25 -17.27
C PHE A 165 -19.75 -32.15 -15.98
N ARG A 166 -19.08 -31.90 -14.86
CA ARG A 166 -19.61 -31.87 -13.49
C ARG A 166 -19.25 -30.57 -12.72
N GLY A 167 -18.63 -29.59 -13.37
CA GLY A 167 -18.29 -28.31 -12.74
C GLY A 167 -16.95 -28.35 -12.01
N HIS A 168 -16.93 -28.46 -10.67
CA HIS A 168 -15.70 -28.57 -9.87
C HIS A 168 -15.03 -29.93 -10.07
N GLN A 169 -14.29 -30.10 -11.16
CA GLN A 169 -13.64 -31.35 -11.51
C GLN A 169 -12.18 -31.13 -11.93
N THR A 170 -11.35 -32.10 -11.61
CA THR A 170 -10.01 -32.24 -12.17
C THR A 170 -10.07 -33.30 -13.26
N VAL A 171 -9.60 -32.95 -14.45
CA VAL A 171 -9.48 -33.85 -15.60
C VAL A 171 -8.01 -34.05 -15.93
N TYR A 172 -7.65 -35.31 -16.15
CA TYR A 172 -6.33 -35.74 -16.57
C TYR A 172 -6.41 -36.18 -18.02
N LEU A 173 -5.60 -35.58 -18.88
CA LEU A 173 -5.52 -35.86 -20.31
C LEU A 173 -4.15 -36.45 -20.64
N ARG A 174 -4.11 -37.43 -21.54
CA ARG A 174 -2.90 -38.13 -21.96
C ARG A 174 -2.86 -38.35 -23.46
N GLN A 175 -1.68 -38.16 -24.02
CA GLN A 175 -1.34 -38.52 -25.40
C GLN A 175 0.10 -39.03 -25.48
N TYR A 176 0.40 -39.81 -26.52
CA TYR A 176 1.73 -40.32 -26.82
C TYR A 176 2.32 -39.66 -28.05
N LEU A 177 3.65 -39.54 -28.05
CA LEU A 177 4.44 -39.09 -29.19
C LEU A 177 5.62 -40.04 -29.39
N ASP A 178 5.70 -40.68 -30.54
CA ASP A 178 6.84 -41.53 -30.91
C ASP A 178 7.80 -40.74 -31.81
N ILE A 179 8.93 -40.30 -31.23
CA ILE A 179 9.98 -39.56 -31.95
C ILE A 179 10.83 -40.55 -32.75
N LYS A 180 11.00 -40.30 -34.05
CA LYS A 180 11.80 -41.15 -34.94
C LYS A 180 13.25 -41.28 -34.48
N SER A 181 13.77 -42.51 -34.48
CA SER A 181 15.17 -42.78 -34.16
C SER A 181 16.10 -42.25 -35.25
N GLY A 182 17.14 -41.50 -34.87
CA GLY A 182 18.22 -41.08 -35.76
C GLY A 182 18.15 -39.65 -36.29
N LEU A 183 17.11 -38.88 -35.96
CA LEU A 183 17.02 -37.44 -36.28
C LEU A 183 17.13 -36.60 -35.01
N ARG A 184 17.97 -35.55 -35.05
CA ARG A 184 18.06 -34.60 -33.93
C ARG A 184 16.91 -33.61 -33.95
N ILE A 185 16.26 -33.43 -32.80
CA ILE A 185 15.26 -32.37 -32.60
C ILE A 185 16.00 -31.03 -32.53
N THR A 186 15.62 -30.09 -33.39
CA THR A 186 16.12 -28.71 -33.36
C THR A 186 15.24 -27.80 -32.53
N SER A 187 13.93 -28.09 -32.49
CA SER A 187 12.96 -27.37 -31.66
C SER A 187 11.73 -28.24 -31.40
N ALA A 188 11.19 -28.19 -30.19
CA ALA A 188 9.87 -28.73 -29.87
C ALA A 188 9.10 -27.74 -28.99
N ARG A 189 7.97 -27.26 -29.52
CA ARG A 189 7.20 -26.18 -28.91
C ARG A 189 5.75 -26.58 -28.74
N VAL A 190 5.22 -26.39 -27.53
CA VAL A 190 3.82 -26.57 -27.20
C VAL A 190 3.11 -25.22 -27.19
N ARG A 191 1.86 -25.20 -27.63
CA ARG A 191 0.88 -24.14 -27.40
C ARG A 191 -0.31 -24.74 -26.66
N MET A 192 -0.67 -24.18 -25.51
CA MET A 192 -1.75 -24.70 -24.68
C MET A 192 -2.60 -23.58 -24.08
N ALA A 193 -3.90 -23.79 -24.00
CA ALA A 193 -4.80 -22.98 -23.18
C ALA A 193 -5.73 -23.91 -22.39
N VAL A 194 -6.09 -23.48 -21.18
CA VAL A 194 -7.07 -24.20 -20.36
C VAL A 194 -8.12 -23.19 -19.92
N TYR A 195 -9.38 -23.49 -20.21
CA TYR A 195 -10.53 -22.74 -19.69
C TYR A 195 -10.68 -23.09 -18.21
N ALA A 196 -9.87 -22.39 -17.38
CA ALA A 196 -9.67 -22.46 -15.93
C ALA A 196 -8.15 -22.48 -15.64
N CYS A 197 -7.61 -23.54 -15.04
CA CYS A 197 -6.17 -23.71 -14.87
C CYS A 197 -5.73 -25.15 -15.15
N GLY A 198 -4.51 -25.34 -15.63
CA GLY A 198 -3.95 -26.66 -15.82
C GLY A 198 -2.44 -26.66 -15.94
N SER A 199 -1.86 -27.84 -15.80
CA SER A 199 -0.42 -28.09 -15.81
C SER A 199 -0.08 -29.09 -16.89
N ILE A 200 0.99 -28.84 -17.64
CA ILE A 200 1.54 -29.77 -18.62
C ILE A 200 2.73 -30.54 -18.04
N TYR A 201 2.80 -31.82 -18.36
CA TYR A 201 3.93 -32.68 -18.06
C TYR A 201 4.39 -33.43 -19.32
N ILE A 202 5.69 -33.53 -19.50
CA ILE A 202 6.33 -34.31 -20.57
C ILE A 202 7.18 -35.38 -19.89
N ASN A 203 6.98 -36.65 -20.26
CA ASN A 203 7.68 -37.80 -19.65
C ASN A 203 7.63 -37.79 -18.11
N GLY A 204 6.48 -37.38 -17.55
CA GLY A 204 6.23 -37.25 -16.12
C GLY A 204 6.83 -36.00 -15.44
N LYS A 205 7.68 -35.24 -16.14
CA LYS A 205 8.26 -33.98 -15.64
C LYS A 205 7.31 -32.81 -15.88
N HIS A 206 7.07 -32.01 -14.85
CA HIS A 206 6.27 -30.78 -14.95
C HIS A 206 7.00 -29.75 -15.81
N ILE A 207 6.32 -29.24 -16.84
CA ILE A 207 6.87 -28.24 -17.76
C ILE A 207 6.41 -26.84 -17.38
N GLY A 208 5.16 -26.69 -16.98
CA GLY A 208 4.60 -25.42 -16.58
C GLY A 208 3.09 -25.47 -16.44
N ASP A 209 2.55 -24.33 -16.01
CA ASP A 209 1.13 -24.13 -15.76
C ASP A 209 0.58 -23.12 -16.77
N CYS A 210 -0.68 -23.28 -17.18
CA CYS A 210 -1.41 -22.32 -17.99
C CYS A 210 -2.83 -22.13 -17.45
N GLY A 211 -3.43 -20.97 -17.72
CA GLY A 211 -4.80 -20.69 -17.34
C GLY A 211 -5.31 -19.35 -17.87
N THR A 212 -6.61 -19.13 -17.66
CA THR A 212 -7.45 -18.02 -18.15
C THR A 212 -7.80 -18.05 -19.64
N LEU A 213 -8.97 -17.49 -19.93
CA LEU A 213 -9.67 -17.44 -21.21
C LEU A 213 -9.08 -16.51 -22.27
N LEU A 214 -7.99 -15.81 -21.95
CA LEU A 214 -7.60 -14.63 -22.71
C LEU A 214 -6.51 -14.92 -23.74
N TYR A 215 -5.71 -15.96 -23.53
CA TYR A 215 -4.52 -16.24 -24.35
C TYR A 215 -4.15 -17.73 -24.40
N THR A 216 -3.35 -18.12 -25.38
CA THR A 216 -2.58 -19.37 -25.36
C THR A 216 -1.20 -19.16 -24.75
N THR A 217 -0.71 -20.15 -24.02
CA THR A 217 0.63 -20.18 -23.41
C THR A 217 1.52 -21.15 -24.18
N ASP A 218 2.73 -20.71 -24.49
CA ASP A 218 3.69 -21.54 -25.22
C ASP A 218 4.80 -22.05 -24.30
N PHE A 219 5.16 -23.33 -24.47
CA PHE A 219 6.25 -23.97 -23.72
C PHE A 219 7.33 -24.47 -24.69
N ASP A 220 8.59 -24.32 -24.30
CA ASP A 220 9.71 -25.02 -24.94
C ASP A 220 9.92 -26.37 -24.25
N ILE A 221 9.79 -27.45 -25.01
CA ILE A 221 9.98 -28.82 -24.51
C ILE A 221 11.12 -29.54 -25.25
N THR A 222 11.95 -28.80 -25.99
CA THR A 222 13.02 -29.35 -26.83
C THR A 222 13.95 -30.29 -26.06
N SER A 223 14.33 -29.91 -24.83
CA SER A 223 15.21 -30.71 -23.97
C SER A 223 14.54 -31.90 -23.29
N GLU A 224 13.21 -32.02 -23.39
CA GLU A 224 12.41 -32.97 -22.61
C GLU A 224 11.95 -34.17 -23.43
N LEU A 225 12.08 -34.08 -24.75
CA LEU A 225 11.79 -35.17 -25.68
C LEU A 225 13.03 -36.04 -25.89
N LYS A 226 12.80 -37.35 -26.02
CA LYS A 226 13.83 -38.35 -26.32
C LYS A 226 13.44 -39.17 -27.56
N PRO A 227 14.40 -39.79 -28.28
CA PRO A 227 14.07 -40.77 -29.31
C PRO A 227 13.17 -41.88 -28.77
N GLY A 228 12.21 -42.35 -29.59
CA GLY A 228 11.20 -43.31 -29.20
C GLY A 228 9.99 -42.69 -28.51
N ARG A 229 9.28 -43.48 -27.69
CA ARG A 229 8.03 -43.07 -27.04
C ARG A 229 8.26 -41.96 -26.03
N ASN A 230 7.35 -40.98 -26.04
CA ASN A 230 7.22 -39.91 -25.07
C ASN A 230 5.76 -39.78 -24.64
N THR A 231 5.52 -39.29 -23.43
CA THR A 231 4.17 -38.99 -22.94
C THR A 231 3.94 -37.50 -22.83
N ILE A 232 2.77 -37.06 -23.27
CA ILE A 232 2.24 -35.72 -23.07
C ILE A 232 1.06 -35.85 -22.12
N LEU A 233 1.11 -35.13 -21.01
CA LEU A 233 0.12 -35.22 -19.95
C LEU A 233 -0.35 -33.83 -19.59
N ILE A 234 -1.65 -33.68 -19.38
CA ILE A 234 -2.24 -32.41 -18.94
C ILE A 234 -3.13 -32.72 -17.74
N GLN A 235 -2.95 -31.99 -16.66
CA GLN A 235 -3.88 -31.97 -15.53
C GLN A 235 -4.61 -30.63 -15.58
N ALA A 236 -5.92 -30.63 -15.78
CA ALA A 236 -6.73 -29.43 -15.87
C ALA A 236 -7.81 -29.44 -14.80
N ASN A 237 -8.00 -28.32 -14.11
CA ASN A 237 -9.02 -28.16 -13.08
C ASN A 237 -10.03 -27.14 -13.56
N SER A 238 -11.31 -27.46 -13.52
CA SER A 238 -12.38 -26.49 -13.72
C SER A 238 -12.93 -26.00 -12.39
N TRP A 239 -13.09 -24.68 -12.28
CA TRP A 239 -13.71 -24.01 -11.13
C TRP A 239 -15.00 -23.36 -11.59
N GLN A 240 -16.07 -23.56 -10.84
CA GLN A 240 -17.35 -22.89 -11.07
C GLN A 240 -17.39 -21.65 -10.19
N ASN A 241 -16.64 -20.61 -10.54
CA ASN A 241 -16.92 -19.27 -10.01
C ASN A 241 -16.23 -18.19 -10.85
N MET A 242 -17.03 -17.56 -11.73
CA MET A 242 -17.04 -16.12 -12.02
C MET A 242 -18.02 -15.86 -13.18
N ASN A 243 -19.21 -15.34 -12.87
CA ASN A 243 -20.13 -14.51 -13.69
C ASN A 243 -20.39 -14.79 -15.19
N THR A 244 -19.97 -15.90 -15.79
CA THR A 244 -20.36 -16.27 -17.16
C THR A 244 -21.38 -17.41 -17.14
N TRP A 245 -22.55 -17.16 -17.72
CA TRP A 245 -23.74 -18.01 -17.76
C TRP A 245 -23.62 -19.31 -18.58
N GLN A 246 -22.43 -19.91 -18.65
CA GLN A 246 -22.25 -21.24 -19.25
C GLN A 246 -21.22 -22.03 -18.44
N ALA A 247 -21.65 -23.17 -17.88
CA ALA A 247 -20.76 -24.12 -17.25
C ALA A 247 -19.92 -24.77 -18.36
N SER A 248 -18.67 -24.35 -18.51
CA SER A 248 -17.81 -24.82 -19.59
C SER A 248 -16.38 -24.97 -19.08
N ALA A 249 -15.68 -25.99 -19.55
CA ALA A 249 -14.24 -26.19 -19.37
C ALA A 249 -13.68 -26.90 -20.59
N GLY A 250 -12.41 -26.68 -20.87
CA GLY A 250 -11.76 -27.24 -22.05
C GLY A 250 -10.26 -27.02 -22.01
N VAL A 251 -9.55 -27.92 -22.68
CA VAL A 251 -8.12 -27.82 -22.95
C VAL A 251 -7.93 -27.69 -24.45
N LEU A 252 -7.21 -26.65 -24.85
CA LEU A 252 -6.72 -26.45 -26.20
C LEU A 252 -5.23 -26.78 -26.21
N PHE A 253 -4.77 -27.60 -27.15
CA PHE A 253 -3.37 -28.03 -27.22
C PHE A 253 -2.88 -28.13 -28.66
N GLY A 254 -1.61 -27.80 -28.82
CA GLY A 254 -0.83 -27.97 -30.03
C GLY A 254 0.64 -28.22 -29.70
N LEU A 255 1.28 -29.13 -30.41
CA LEU A 255 2.71 -29.38 -30.35
C LEU A 255 3.26 -29.33 -31.77
N LEU A 256 4.39 -28.66 -31.96
CA LEU A 256 5.19 -28.69 -33.17
C LEU A 256 6.63 -29.09 -32.83
N VAL A 257 7.07 -30.22 -33.37
CA VAL A 257 8.46 -30.70 -33.32
C VAL A 257 9.10 -30.45 -34.68
N ARG A 258 10.32 -29.91 -34.69
CA ARG A 258 11.14 -29.68 -35.87
C ARG A 258 12.44 -30.48 -35.75
N TYR A 259 12.80 -31.14 -36.83
CA TYR A 259 14.01 -31.96 -36.93
C TYR A 259 15.10 -31.24 -37.73
N GLU A 260 16.34 -31.70 -37.63
CA GLU A 260 17.48 -31.08 -38.33
C GLU A 260 17.46 -31.23 -39.85
N ASP A 261 16.72 -32.21 -40.37
CA ASP A 261 16.48 -32.42 -41.81
C ASP A 261 15.37 -31.50 -42.36
N GLY A 262 14.78 -30.66 -41.51
CA GLY A 262 13.69 -29.75 -41.85
C GLY A 262 12.29 -30.38 -41.77
N SER A 263 12.16 -31.67 -41.49
CA SER A 263 10.85 -32.31 -41.28
C SER A 263 10.20 -31.89 -39.95
N THR A 264 8.88 -32.06 -39.85
CA THR A 264 8.12 -31.67 -38.64
C THR A 264 7.10 -32.71 -38.23
N GLU A 265 6.85 -32.82 -36.92
CA GLU A 265 5.75 -33.61 -36.34
C GLU A 265 4.81 -32.72 -35.52
N LYS A 266 3.52 -33.08 -35.51
CA LYS A 266 2.47 -32.29 -34.85
C LYS A 266 1.56 -33.18 -34.03
N ILE A 267 1.19 -32.72 -32.84
CA ILE A 267 0.09 -33.30 -32.04
C ILE A 267 -0.86 -32.18 -31.67
N LEU A 268 -2.14 -32.38 -31.93
CA LEU A 268 -3.20 -31.42 -31.68
C LEU A 268 -4.18 -32.00 -30.65
N SER A 269 -4.88 -31.14 -29.91
CA SER A 269 -6.01 -31.59 -29.10
C SER A 269 -7.19 -32.01 -29.98
N ASP A 270 -7.64 -33.24 -29.82
CA ASP A 270 -8.84 -33.79 -30.47
C ASP A 270 -9.37 -34.98 -29.65
N SER A 271 -10.31 -35.74 -30.21
CA SER A 271 -10.89 -36.92 -29.54
C SER A 271 -9.95 -38.13 -29.45
N SER A 272 -8.72 -38.08 -29.98
CA SER A 272 -7.71 -39.14 -29.83
C SER A 272 -7.01 -39.12 -28.47
N TRP A 273 -7.16 -38.05 -27.70
CA TRP A 273 -6.62 -37.95 -26.35
C TRP A 273 -7.42 -38.82 -25.39
N SER A 274 -6.74 -39.45 -24.44
CA SER A 274 -7.40 -40.14 -23.32
C SER A 274 -7.66 -39.16 -22.18
N ALA A 275 -8.82 -39.26 -21.53
CA ALA A 275 -9.28 -38.42 -20.43
C ALA A 275 -9.74 -39.27 -19.22
N SER A 276 -9.48 -38.79 -18.01
CA SER A 276 -10.03 -39.38 -16.78
C SER A 276 -10.21 -38.33 -15.68
N GLU A 277 -11.08 -38.62 -14.71
CA GLU A 277 -11.23 -37.84 -13.47
C GLU A 277 -10.44 -38.46 -12.31
N GLU A 278 -9.92 -39.68 -12.49
CA GLU A 278 -9.20 -40.43 -11.46
C GLU A 278 -7.83 -40.86 -11.97
N THR A 279 -6.84 -40.85 -11.08
CA THR A 279 -5.50 -41.35 -11.42
C THR A 279 -4.91 -42.22 -10.32
N PRO A 280 -4.25 -43.34 -10.67
CA PRO A 280 -3.36 -44.04 -9.75
C PRO A 280 -2.05 -43.25 -9.56
N GLY A 281 -1.30 -43.51 -8.48
CA GLY A 281 -0.06 -42.78 -8.16
C GLY A 281 1.02 -42.77 -9.26
N GLU A 282 0.96 -43.67 -10.24
CA GLU A 282 1.94 -43.84 -11.32
C GLU A 282 1.46 -43.32 -12.70
N TRP A 283 0.31 -42.64 -12.79
CA TRP A 283 -0.32 -42.26 -14.08
C TRP A 283 0.55 -41.38 -14.99
N LYS A 284 1.57 -40.72 -14.41
CA LYS A 284 2.53 -39.88 -15.12
C LYS A 284 3.67 -40.66 -15.78
N GLY A 285 3.79 -41.95 -15.50
CA GLY A 285 4.83 -42.83 -16.03
C GLY A 285 4.67 -43.06 -17.54
N ILE A 286 5.81 -43.27 -18.21
CA ILE A 286 5.86 -43.58 -19.64
C ILE A 286 5.19 -44.93 -19.96
N ASP A 287 5.28 -45.89 -19.04
CA ASP A 287 4.74 -47.25 -19.19
C ASP A 287 3.29 -47.40 -18.69
N TYR A 288 2.69 -46.31 -18.19
CA TYR A 288 1.30 -46.36 -17.72
C TYR A 288 0.33 -46.48 -18.89
N GLU A 289 -0.38 -47.61 -18.97
CA GLU A 289 -1.42 -47.82 -19.98
C GLU A 289 -2.80 -47.39 -19.44
N PRO A 290 -3.46 -46.39 -20.03
CA PRO A 290 -4.69 -45.79 -19.49
C PRO A 290 -5.94 -46.63 -19.80
N LYS A 291 -5.94 -47.93 -19.46
CA LYS A 291 -6.99 -48.89 -19.83
C LYS A 291 -8.41 -48.55 -19.35
N LYS A 292 -8.52 -47.72 -18.32
CA LYS A 292 -9.80 -47.25 -17.74
C LYS A 292 -10.16 -45.81 -18.12
N TRP A 293 -9.31 -45.13 -18.88
CA TRP A 293 -9.58 -43.77 -19.32
C TRP A 293 -10.50 -43.81 -20.53
N VAL A 294 -11.34 -42.79 -20.66
CA VAL A 294 -12.23 -42.63 -21.81
C VAL A 294 -11.56 -41.75 -22.85
N ASN A 295 -12.06 -41.74 -24.09
CA ASN A 295 -11.61 -40.74 -25.06
C ASN A 295 -12.12 -39.35 -24.66
N ALA A 296 -11.27 -38.34 -24.84
CA ALA A 296 -11.65 -36.96 -24.64
C ALA A 296 -12.75 -36.57 -25.64
N LYS A 297 -13.66 -35.71 -25.21
CA LYS A 297 -14.72 -35.14 -26.05
C LYS A 297 -14.28 -33.77 -26.55
N VAL A 298 -14.43 -33.50 -27.84
CA VAL A 298 -14.36 -32.14 -28.38
C VAL A 298 -15.57 -31.37 -27.85
N VAL A 299 -15.33 -30.40 -26.98
CA VAL A 299 -16.36 -29.57 -26.34
C VAL A 299 -16.63 -28.29 -27.12
N LEU A 300 -15.64 -27.79 -27.88
CA LEU A 300 -15.81 -26.65 -28.77
C LEU A 300 -14.75 -26.67 -29.87
N LYS A 301 -15.13 -26.28 -31.10
CA LYS A 301 -14.13 -26.10 -32.15
C LYS A 301 -13.31 -24.83 -31.92
N TYR A 302 -12.03 -24.88 -32.26
CA TYR A 302 -11.19 -23.68 -32.13
C TYR A 302 -11.67 -22.57 -33.09
N GLY A 303 -11.93 -21.38 -32.54
CA GLY A 303 -12.48 -20.24 -33.28
C GLY A 303 -13.98 -20.01 -33.09
N ASP A 304 -14.73 -20.99 -32.57
CA ASP A 304 -16.16 -20.85 -32.34
C ASP A 304 -16.45 -20.15 -31.00
N ALA A 305 -17.61 -19.48 -30.90
CA ALA A 305 -18.08 -18.89 -29.65
C ALA A 305 -18.44 -20.00 -28.62
N PRO A 306 -18.23 -19.78 -27.31
CA PRO A 306 -17.89 -18.52 -26.66
C PRO A 306 -16.39 -18.18 -26.59
N TRP A 307 -15.47 -19.08 -26.99
CA TRP A 307 -14.04 -18.90 -26.75
C TRP A 307 -13.27 -18.23 -27.90
N GLY A 308 -13.81 -18.30 -29.12
CA GLY A 308 -13.24 -17.65 -30.28
C GLY A 308 -11.82 -18.13 -30.61
N ARG A 309 -11.06 -17.29 -31.33
CA ARG A 309 -9.63 -17.50 -31.53
C ARG A 309 -8.87 -16.81 -30.40
N LEU A 310 -7.99 -17.57 -29.75
CA LEU A 310 -7.16 -17.03 -28.67
C LEU A 310 -5.88 -16.46 -29.26
N PRO A 311 -5.50 -15.21 -28.92
CA PRO A 311 -4.17 -14.72 -29.22
C PRO A 311 -3.12 -15.55 -28.46
N VAL A 312 -1.90 -15.61 -29.00
CA VAL A 312 -0.74 -16.00 -28.19
C VAL A 312 -0.57 -14.94 -27.12
N ALA A 313 -0.30 -15.33 -25.87
CA ALA A 313 -0.02 -14.37 -24.81
C ALA A 313 1.11 -13.45 -25.30
N PRO A 314 0.85 -12.15 -25.56
CA PRO A 314 1.91 -11.26 -25.97
C PRO A 314 2.93 -11.24 -24.83
N GLU A 315 4.22 -11.34 -25.11
CA GLU A 315 5.19 -10.96 -24.10
C GLU A 315 5.09 -9.44 -23.91
N PRO A 316 4.88 -8.93 -22.68
CA PRO A 316 5.06 -7.53 -22.36
C PRO A 316 6.37 -7.01 -22.93
N PHE A 317 6.40 -5.75 -23.33
CA PHE A 317 7.59 -5.16 -23.94
C PHE A 317 8.81 -5.35 -23.02
N PRO A 318 9.97 -5.75 -23.59
CA PRO A 318 11.22 -5.73 -22.85
C PRO A 318 11.50 -4.29 -22.40
N SER A 319 12.26 -4.12 -21.33
CA SER A 319 12.60 -2.80 -20.81
C SER A 319 13.47 -2.04 -21.84
N PRO A 320 13.01 -0.88 -22.33
CA PRO A 320 13.84 -0.05 -23.19
C PRO A 320 14.86 0.77 -22.39
N LEU A 321 16.07 0.87 -22.94
CA LEU A 321 17.13 1.77 -22.49
C LEU A 321 17.18 2.97 -23.42
N PHE A 322 16.87 4.17 -22.93
CA PHE A 322 17.05 5.42 -23.65
C PHE A 322 18.32 6.12 -23.20
N ARG A 323 19.16 6.61 -24.11
CA ARG A 323 20.36 7.37 -23.75
C ARG A 323 20.56 8.62 -24.61
N LYS A 324 21.22 9.63 -24.04
CA LYS A 324 21.72 10.82 -24.74
C LYS A 324 23.05 11.27 -24.18
N VAL A 325 24.02 11.53 -25.06
CA VAL A 325 25.30 12.16 -24.73
C VAL A 325 25.18 13.66 -24.98
N PHE A 326 25.70 14.47 -24.06
CA PHE A 326 25.73 15.93 -24.17
C PHE A 326 27.01 16.48 -23.53
N GLU A 327 27.37 17.72 -23.85
CA GLU A 327 28.62 18.32 -23.40
C GLU A 327 28.38 19.64 -22.66
N LEU A 328 28.90 19.75 -21.44
CA LEU A 328 28.79 20.96 -20.62
C LEU A 328 30.13 21.69 -20.60
N LYS A 329 30.18 22.89 -21.18
CA LYS A 329 31.44 23.63 -21.37
C LYS A 329 31.82 24.55 -20.21
N LYS A 330 30.88 24.82 -19.29
CA LYS A 330 31.04 25.81 -18.21
C LYS A 330 31.02 25.15 -16.83
N SER A 331 31.48 25.89 -15.83
CA SER A 331 31.48 25.44 -14.43
C SER A 331 30.08 25.42 -13.84
N ILE A 332 29.60 24.23 -13.46
CA ILE A 332 28.25 23.97 -12.96
C ILE A 332 28.11 24.52 -11.55
N ARG A 333 27.05 25.31 -11.31
CA ARG A 333 26.64 25.75 -9.97
C ARG A 333 25.58 24.82 -9.38
N GLN A 334 24.60 24.44 -10.20
CA GLN A 334 23.45 23.64 -9.78
C GLN A 334 22.86 22.92 -10.99
N ALA A 335 22.34 21.71 -10.80
CA ALA A 335 21.59 21.02 -11.84
C ALA A 335 20.41 20.22 -11.29
N ARG A 336 19.30 20.20 -12.02
CA ARG A 336 18.08 19.45 -11.70
C ARG A 336 17.68 18.56 -12.88
N ALA A 337 17.14 17.39 -12.57
CA ALA A 337 16.38 16.58 -13.52
C ALA A 337 14.92 16.52 -13.10
N TYR A 338 14.02 16.72 -14.06
CA TYR A 338 12.58 16.51 -13.94
C TYR A 338 12.22 15.38 -14.89
N ILE A 339 11.61 14.31 -14.37
CA ILE A 339 11.37 13.11 -15.17
C ILE A 339 10.03 12.48 -14.82
N CYS A 340 9.32 12.07 -15.86
CA CYS A 340 8.17 11.18 -15.75
C CYS A 340 8.41 10.01 -16.71
N GLY A 341 8.42 8.80 -16.16
CA GLY A 341 8.32 7.56 -16.93
C GLY A 341 6.91 7.00 -16.78
N LEU A 342 6.24 6.73 -17.90
CA LEU A 342 4.91 6.13 -17.91
C LEU A 342 5.05 4.62 -17.73
N GLY A 343 4.62 4.16 -16.56
CA GLY A 343 4.94 2.85 -16.02
C GLY A 343 5.88 3.03 -14.83
N TYR A 344 7.05 2.43 -14.91
CA TYR A 344 8.15 2.70 -13.98
C TYR A 344 9.40 3.16 -14.73
N TYR A 345 10.33 3.81 -14.04
CA TYR A 345 11.65 4.10 -14.59
C TYR A 345 12.77 4.03 -13.55
N GLU A 346 13.99 3.87 -14.04
CA GLU A 346 15.21 4.24 -13.33
C GLU A 346 16.00 5.25 -14.18
N PHE A 347 16.51 6.31 -13.55
CA PHE A 347 17.29 7.35 -14.20
C PHE A 347 18.78 7.21 -13.86
N TYR A 348 19.64 7.38 -14.86
CA TYR A 348 21.08 7.22 -14.75
C TYR A 348 21.80 8.44 -15.32
N LEU A 349 22.87 8.85 -14.64
CA LEU A 349 23.81 9.87 -15.12
C LEU A 349 25.23 9.34 -14.99
N ASN A 350 25.99 9.37 -16.08
CA ASN A 350 27.39 8.96 -16.12
C ASN A 350 27.64 7.57 -15.51
N GLY A 351 26.76 6.62 -15.78
CA GLY A 351 26.81 5.24 -15.30
C GLY A 351 26.31 5.01 -13.87
N LYS A 352 25.81 6.05 -13.17
CA LYS A 352 25.27 5.92 -11.81
C LYS A 352 23.77 6.15 -11.80
N LYS A 353 23.02 5.29 -11.10
CA LYS A 353 21.60 5.53 -10.82
C LYS A 353 21.46 6.83 -10.01
N VAL A 354 20.53 7.68 -10.39
CA VAL A 354 20.20 8.93 -9.71
C VAL A 354 19.14 8.66 -8.65
N GLY A 355 19.45 9.04 -7.40
CA GLY A 355 18.56 8.80 -6.27
C GLY A 355 18.51 7.33 -5.83
N ASP A 356 17.72 7.07 -4.79
CA ASP A 356 17.53 5.76 -4.17
C ASP A 356 16.08 5.24 -4.29
N ASN A 357 15.20 6.01 -4.95
CA ASN A 357 13.82 5.63 -5.24
C ASN A 357 13.78 4.36 -6.12
N VAL A 358 12.74 3.55 -5.92
CA VAL A 358 12.42 2.38 -6.74
C VAL A 358 10.94 2.43 -7.09
N LEU A 359 10.52 1.75 -8.16
CA LEU A 359 9.11 1.74 -8.60
C LEU A 359 8.53 3.16 -8.78
N ASP A 360 9.36 4.09 -9.27
CA ASP A 360 8.96 5.47 -9.53
C ASP A 360 8.44 5.61 -10.98
N PRO A 361 7.48 6.51 -11.24
CA PRO A 361 6.70 7.25 -10.25
C PRO A 361 5.64 6.37 -9.56
N GLY A 362 5.09 6.86 -8.44
CA GLY A 362 3.95 6.22 -7.77
C GLY A 362 2.73 6.07 -8.70
N GLN A 363 1.91 5.04 -8.44
CA GLN A 363 0.72 4.72 -9.24
C GLN A 363 -0.32 5.85 -9.16
N THR A 364 -0.87 6.21 -10.32
CA THR A 364 -1.99 7.16 -10.49
C THR A 364 -2.95 6.62 -11.54
N ASN A 365 -4.11 7.25 -11.71
CA ASN A 365 -4.88 7.06 -12.94
C ASN A 365 -4.29 7.93 -14.06
N TYR A 366 -3.52 7.30 -14.96
CA TYR A 366 -2.78 7.99 -16.02
C TYR A 366 -3.66 8.67 -17.09
N GLU A 367 -4.97 8.42 -17.12
CA GLU A 367 -5.94 9.18 -17.93
C GLU A 367 -6.25 10.56 -17.34
N HIS A 368 -5.98 10.77 -16.05
CA HIS A 368 -6.20 12.03 -15.36
C HIS A 368 -4.89 12.80 -15.12
N TYR A 369 -3.85 12.11 -14.63
CA TYR A 369 -2.55 12.71 -14.38
C TYR A 369 -1.46 11.66 -14.17
N ALA A 370 -0.20 12.06 -14.38
CA ALA A 370 0.97 11.28 -13.98
C ALA A 370 1.90 12.14 -13.12
N PHE A 371 2.60 11.49 -12.19
CA PHE A 371 3.64 12.16 -11.43
C PHE A 371 4.92 12.33 -12.25
N TYR A 372 5.57 13.48 -12.10
CA TYR A 372 6.99 13.65 -12.37
C TYR A 372 7.77 13.78 -11.06
N VAL A 373 9.03 13.35 -11.08
CA VAL A 373 9.94 13.40 -9.94
C VAL A 373 11.07 14.36 -10.24
N THR A 374 11.49 15.11 -9.21
CA THR A 374 12.61 16.06 -9.30
C THR A 374 13.83 15.52 -8.54
N TYR A 375 14.99 15.56 -9.19
CA TYR A 375 16.27 15.15 -8.58
C TYR A 375 17.27 16.30 -8.55
N ASP A 376 18.02 16.42 -7.44
CA ASP A 376 19.28 17.17 -7.42
C ASP A 376 20.38 16.32 -8.06
N ILE A 377 20.81 16.73 -9.25
CA ILE A 377 21.82 16.00 -10.04
C ILE A 377 23.16 16.73 -10.10
N THR A 378 23.33 17.79 -9.30
CA THR A 378 24.51 18.66 -9.36
C THR A 378 25.82 17.87 -9.24
N GLY A 379 25.88 16.91 -8.31
CA GLY A 379 27.05 16.05 -8.07
C GLY A 379 27.22 14.89 -9.06
N TYR A 380 26.29 14.68 -9.99
CA TYR A 380 26.37 13.61 -10.99
C TYR A 380 27.01 14.08 -12.30
N LEU A 381 27.02 15.39 -12.55
CA LEU A 381 27.51 15.99 -13.78
C LEU A 381 28.95 16.47 -13.64
N LYS A 382 29.63 16.58 -14.77
CA LYS A 382 30.98 17.15 -14.88
C LYS A 382 31.10 18.08 -16.08
N LYS A 383 32.12 18.93 -16.08
CA LYS A 383 32.53 19.65 -17.29
C LYS A 383 32.99 18.65 -18.36
N GLY A 384 32.63 18.89 -19.62
CA GLY A 384 32.89 17.99 -20.75
C GLY A 384 31.71 17.06 -21.04
N LYS A 385 32.00 15.88 -21.63
CA LYS A 385 30.98 14.90 -22.03
C LYS A 385 30.32 14.24 -20.82
N ASN A 386 28.99 14.20 -20.86
CA ASN A 386 28.11 13.50 -19.93
C ASN A 386 27.15 12.61 -20.71
N ALA A 387 26.59 11.61 -20.04
CA ALA A 387 25.51 10.79 -20.59
C ALA A 387 24.35 10.69 -19.60
N ALA A 388 23.13 10.87 -20.11
CA ALA A 388 21.88 10.55 -19.43
C ALA A 388 21.32 9.23 -19.97
N GLY A 389 20.76 8.43 -19.07
CA GLY A 389 20.13 7.15 -19.38
C GLY A 389 18.79 7.01 -18.65
N ILE A 390 17.77 6.49 -19.31
CA ILE A 390 16.47 6.14 -18.72
C ILE A 390 16.18 4.68 -19.07
N MET A 391 15.95 3.85 -18.05
CA MET A 391 15.43 2.48 -18.21
C MET A 391 13.96 2.49 -17.85
N LEU A 392 13.05 2.00 -18.71
CA LEU A 392 11.61 1.96 -18.43
C LEU A 392 11.09 0.57 -18.09
N GLY A 393 10.14 0.50 -17.16
CA GLY A 393 9.32 -0.67 -16.88
C GLY A 393 7.87 -0.44 -17.29
N ASN A 394 7.13 -1.51 -17.53
CA ASN A 394 5.71 -1.48 -17.88
C ASN A 394 4.87 -0.88 -16.73
N GLY A 395 5.22 -1.23 -15.48
CA GLY A 395 4.54 -0.75 -14.28
C GLY A 395 3.02 -0.90 -14.35
N TRP A 396 2.30 0.05 -13.77
CA TRP A 396 0.83 0.12 -13.84
C TRP A 396 0.30 0.72 -15.15
N TYR A 397 1.17 1.28 -16.00
CA TYR A 397 0.77 1.96 -17.24
C TYR A 397 0.52 0.96 -18.38
N ASN A 398 1.36 -0.06 -18.49
CA ASN A 398 1.28 -1.08 -19.53
C ASN A 398 1.11 -2.48 -18.93
N GLN A 399 0.16 -2.62 -18.02
CA GLN A 399 -0.27 -3.93 -17.50
C GLN A 399 -1.35 -4.49 -18.45
N ASP A 400 -1.04 -5.58 -19.17
CA ASP A 400 -2.04 -6.33 -19.96
C ASP A 400 -2.22 -7.80 -19.56
N LEU A 401 -1.28 -8.37 -18.81
CA LEU A 401 -1.23 -9.81 -18.54
C LEU A 401 -2.26 -10.29 -17.50
N VAL A 402 -2.66 -9.44 -16.56
CA VAL A 402 -3.44 -9.84 -15.39
C VAL A 402 -4.67 -8.93 -15.28
N TRP A 403 -5.84 -9.51 -15.03
CA TRP A 403 -7.16 -8.85 -15.02
C TRP A 403 -7.68 -8.32 -16.37
N GLY A 404 -6.83 -8.23 -17.40
CA GLY A 404 -7.20 -7.83 -18.77
C GLY A 404 -7.62 -6.35 -18.89
N GLY A 405 -7.34 -5.72 -20.03
CA GLY A 405 -7.85 -4.37 -20.35
C GLY A 405 -7.26 -3.21 -19.51
N LEU A 406 -6.19 -3.44 -18.74
CA LEU A 406 -5.59 -2.44 -17.84
C LEU A 406 -4.51 -1.56 -18.51
N VAL A 407 -4.36 -1.63 -19.84
CA VAL A 407 -3.35 -0.88 -20.59
C VAL A 407 -3.78 0.56 -20.85
N TYR A 408 -2.93 1.52 -20.48
CA TYR A 408 -3.05 2.91 -20.91
C TYR A 408 -2.32 3.16 -22.24
N GLY A 409 -1.17 2.54 -22.44
CA GLY A 409 -0.38 2.66 -23.65
C GLY A 409 1.00 2.02 -23.50
N LYS A 410 1.83 2.17 -24.53
CA LYS A 410 3.22 1.68 -24.50
C LYS A 410 4.09 2.59 -23.62
N PRO A 411 5.06 2.05 -22.85
CA PRO A 411 5.93 2.85 -22.01
C PRO A 411 6.64 3.99 -22.78
N GLY A 412 6.80 5.12 -22.11
CA GLY A 412 7.43 6.32 -22.64
C GLY A 412 7.95 7.21 -21.52
N ALA A 413 8.77 8.20 -21.88
CA ALA A 413 9.38 9.10 -20.90
C ALA A 413 9.40 10.55 -21.40
N ILE A 414 9.33 11.49 -20.47
CA ILE A 414 9.69 12.88 -20.69
C ILE A 414 10.75 13.26 -19.65
N CYS A 415 11.79 13.96 -20.09
CA CYS A 415 12.90 14.36 -19.25
C CYS A 415 13.39 15.76 -19.60
N LEU A 416 13.55 16.60 -18.57
CA LEU A 416 14.21 17.89 -18.64
C LEU A 416 15.35 17.92 -17.62
N ILE A 417 16.57 18.12 -18.10
CA ILE A 417 17.72 18.46 -17.27
C ILE A 417 17.97 19.96 -17.41
N LYS A 418 17.99 20.69 -16.29
CA LYS A 418 18.31 22.12 -16.25
C LYS A 418 19.60 22.34 -15.48
N VAL A 419 20.58 22.97 -16.11
CA VAL A 419 21.90 23.29 -15.56
C VAL A 419 22.00 24.80 -15.39
N SER A 420 22.38 25.26 -14.20
CA SER A 420 22.77 26.64 -13.94
C SER A 420 24.27 26.71 -13.72
N TYR A 421 24.93 27.65 -14.38
CA TYR A 421 26.38 27.84 -14.32
C TYR A 421 26.79 28.91 -13.33
N SER A 422 28.09 28.95 -13.03
CA SER A 422 28.68 29.93 -12.11
C SER A 422 28.63 31.37 -12.64
N ASP A 423 28.48 31.56 -13.95
CA ASP A 423 28.31 32.86 -14.62
C ASP A 423 26.83 33.30 -14.70
N ASN A 424 25.92 32.62 -13.99
CA ASN A 424 24.47 32.80 -14.00
C ASN A 424 23.74 32.43 -15.31
N SER A 425 24.44 31.96 -16.34
CA SER A 425 23.77 31.40 -17.52
C SER A 425 23.16 30.01 -17.23
N THR A 426 22.20 29.60 -18.04
CA THR A 426 21.54 28.30 -17.92
C THR A 426 21.56 27.53 -19.24
N GLU A 427 21.55 26.21 -19.16
CA GLU A 427 21.44 25.30 -20.29
C GLU A 427 20.43 24.19 -19.98
N THR A 428 19.66 23.77 -20.97
CA THR A 428 18.68 22.69 -20.85
C THR A 428 19.01 21.54 -21.78
N ILE A 429 18.84 20.32 -21.29
CA ILE A 429 18.95 19.08 -22.06
C ILE A 429 17.61 18.37 -21.94
N VAL A 430 16.98 18.12 -23.08
CA VAL A 430 15.60 17.62 -23.15
C VAL A 430 15.52 16.24 -23.81
N SER A 431 14.46 15.51 -23.47
CA SER A 431 13.98 14.36 -24.24
C SER A 431 13.44 14.79 -25.60
N ASP A 432 13.93 14.16 -26.67
CA ASP A 432 13.60 14.42 -28.07
C ASP A 432 14.09 13.23 -28.95
N GLN A 433 13.93 13.32 -30.27
CA GLN A 433 14.34 12.26 -31.22
C GLN A 433 15.86 12.05 -31.33
N THR A 434 16.69 12.89 -30.69
CA THR A 434 18.14 12.69 -30.65
C THR A 434 18.57 11.70 -29.57
N TRP A 435 17.66 11.34 -28.66
CA TRP A 435 17.87 10.21 -27.77
C TRP A 435 17.91 8.92 -28.58
N LYS A 436 18.77 8.01 -28.18
CA LYS A 436 18.84 6.68 -28.76
C LYS A 436 18.19 5.65 -27.84
N VAL A 437 17.67 4.58 -28.41
CA VAL A 437 17.00 3.49 -27.72
C VAL A 437 17.53 2.14 -28.16
N ALA A 438 17.70 1.24 -27.18
CA ALA A 438 18.00 -0.17 -27.38
C ALA A 438 17.25 -1.01 -26.34
N GLU A 439 17.22 -2.31 -26.57
CA GLU A 439 16.69 -3.26 -25.59
C GLU A 439 17.66 -3.46 -24.44
N GLY A 440 17.11 -3.50 -23.22
CA GLY A 440 17.85 -3.82 -22.03
C GLY A 440 17.86 -5.32 -21.70
N PRO A 441 18.59 -5.70 -20.63
CA PRO A 441 18.63 -7.09 -20.16
C PRO A 441 17.32 -7.56 -19.51
N ILE A 442 16.41 -6.66 -19.13
CA ILE A 442 15.08 -7.03 -18.66
C ILE A 442 14.20 -7.36 -19.87
N THR A 443 14.02 -8.64 -20.11
CA THR A 443 13.27 -9.16 -21.26
C THR A 443 11.77 -9.26 -21.01
N PHE A 444 11.35 -9.24 -19.75
CA PHE A 444 9.96 -9.24 -19.31
C PHE A 444 9.88 -8.53 -17.96
N ASN A 445 8.85 -7.73 -17.74
CA ASN A 445 8.51 -7.21 -16.42
C ASN A 445 7.00 -6.93 -16.34
N ASN A 446 6.40 -7.30 -15.21
CA ASN A 446 5.02 -7.02 -14.89
C ASN A 446 4.88 -6.89 -13.37
N VAL A 447 4.01 -5.97 -12.93
CA VAL A 447 3.81 -5.72 -11.50
C VAL A 447 3.30 -6.97 -10.77
N TYR A 448 2.40 -7.75 -11.38
CA TYR A 448 1.87 -8.97 -10.78
C TYR A 448 2.76 -10.18 -11.06
N ALA A 449 3.20 -10.37 -12.31
CA ALA A 449 3.77 -11.65 -12.72
C ALA A 449 5.27 -11.83 -12.45
N GLY A 450 6.02 -10.75 -12.22
CA GLY A 450 7.46 -10.79 -11.93
C GLY A 450 8.35 -10.20 -13.03
N GLU A 451 9.66 -10.49 -12.97
CA GLU A 451 10.67 -9.98 -13.90
C GLU A 451 11.54 -11.11 -14.49
N ARG A 452 11.85 -11.04 -15.79
CA ARG A 452 12.83 -11.91 -16.45
C ARG A 452 14.02 -11.11 -16.93
N TYR A 453 15.19 -11.43 -16.39
CA TYR A 453 16.45 -10.77 -16.68
C TYR A 453 17.43 -11.73 -17.38
N ASP A 454 17.94 -11.35 -18.55
CA ASP A 454 18.98 -12.08 -19.26
C ASP A 454 20.32 -11.34 -19.16
N ALA A 455 21.20 -11.80 -18.27
CA ALA A 455 22.48 -11.14 -18.01
C ALA A 455 23.43 -11.19 -19.21
N ARG A 456 23.20 -12.09 -20.17
CA ARG A 456 23.96 -12.16 -21.43
C ARG A 456 23.63 -10.98 -22.35
N LYS A 457 22.49 -10.30 -22.12
CA LYS A 457 22.04 -9.11 -22.86
C LYS A 457 22.38 -7.79 -22.17
N GLU A 458 23.15 -7.83 -21.08
CA GLU A 458 23.65 -6.59 -20.48
C GLU A 458 24.50 -5.81 -21.48
N ILE A 459 24.29 -4.50 -21.55
CA ILE A 459 25.14 -3.58 -22.29
C ILE A 459 26.00 -2.85 -21.25
N PRO A 460 27.26 -3.25 -21.05
CA PRO A 460 28.13 -2.63 -20.06
C PRO A 460 28.26 -1.13 -20.33
N ASP A 461 28.25 -0.33 -19.27
CA ASP A 461 28.50 1.11 -19.36
C ASP A 461 27.55 1.89 -20.29
N TRP A 462 26.36 1.35 -20.59
CA TRP A 462 25.41 1.96 -21.54
C TRP A 462 25.06 3.43 -21.22
N ALA A 463 25.02 3.78 -19.92
CA ALA A 463 24.74 5.14 -19.44
C ALA A 463 26.02 5.99 -19.20
N LYS A 464 27.20 5.57 -19.68
CA LYS A 464 28.44 6.38 -19.68
C LYS A 464 28.65 7.06 -21.03
N PRO A 465 29.34 8.21 -21.10
CA PRO A 465 29.56 8.94 -22.36
C PRO A 465 30.45 8.23 -23.38
N GLY A 466 31.19 7.19 -22.99
CA GLY A 466 32.15 6.49 -23.85
C GLY A 466 31.59 5.33 -24.67
N LEU A 467 30.34 4.92 -24.45
CA LEU A 467 29.72 3.81 -25.21
C LEU A 467 29.48 4.23 -26.67
N ASP A 468 29.91 3.37 -27.61
CA ASP A 468 29.49 3.40 -29.01
C ASP A 468 28.04 2.91 -29.13
N ASP A 469 27.14 3.82 -29.48
CA ASP A 469 25.72 3.56 -29.72
C ASP A 469 25.33 3.75 -31.19
N SER A 470 26.28 3.62 -32.12
CA SER A 470 25.98 3.67 -33.55
C SER A 470 24.94 2.64 -33.99
N GLY A 471 24.90 1.47 -33.33
CA GLY A 471 23.89 0.43 -33.54
C GLY A 471 22.54 0.65 -32.85
N TRP A 472 22.38 1.70 -32.04
CA TRP A 472 21.11 2.00 -31.36
C TRP A 472 20.20 2.79 -32.29
N LYS A 473 18.88 2.57 -32.19
CA LYS A 473 17.89 3.32 -32.97
C LYS A 473 17.64 4.68 -32.33
N ASN A 474 17.15 5.65 -33.09
CA ASN A 474 16.64 6.88 -32.50
C ASN A 474 15.30 6.61 -31.80
N ALA A 475 15.04 7.32 -30.71
CA ALA A 475 13.76 7.31 -30.04
C ALA A 475 12.69 7.98 -30.92
N ILE A 476 11.45 7.48 -30.83
CA ILE A 476 10.31 8.10 -31.51
C ILE A 476 9.60 9.07 -30.57
N LEU A 477 8.91 10.06 -31.13
CA LEU A 477 8.00 10.89 -30.35
C LEU A 477 6.69 10.13 -30.11
N ARG A 478 6.17 10.17 -28.88
CA ARG A 478 4.89 9.56 -28.53
C ARG A 478 4.18 10.36 -27.44
N GLU A 479 3.15 11.10 -27.83
CA GLU A 479 2.29 11.74 -26.85
C GLU A 479 1.46 10.68 -26.07
N PRO A 480 1.35 10.80 -24.75
CA PRO A 480 0.55 9.88 -23.94
C PRO A 480 -0.91 10.35 -23.84
N LEU A 481 -1.76 9.47 -23.29
CA LEU A 481 -3.12 9.83 -22.88
C LEU A 481 -3.15 10.81 -21.69
N THR A 482 -2.02 10.98 -21.00
CA THR A 482 -1.95 11.75 -19.75
C THR A 482 -2.06 13.26 -20.03
N PRO A 483 -3.12 13.93 -19.55
CA PRO A 483 -3.36 15.33 -19.87
C PRO A 483 -2.56 16.30 -18.97
N ARG A 484 -2.06 15.82 -17.81
CA ARG A 484 -1.39 16.66 -16.80
C ARG A 484 -0.25 15.94 -16.11
N LEU A 485 0.86 16.64 -15.95
CA LEU A 485 1.99 16.23 -15.12
C LEU A 485 1.95 16.99 -13.79
N VAL A 486 2.11 16.26 -12.69
CA VAL A 486 2.04 16.78 -11.31
C VAL A 486 3.31 16.40 -10.57
N ALA A 487 3.83 17.25 -9.69
CA ALA A 487 4.97 16.86 -8.86
C ALA A 487 4.58 15.70 -7.93
N GLN A 488 5.44 14.68 -7.79
CA GLN A 488 5.23 13.63 -6.80
C GLN A 488 5.24 14.22 -5.39
N SER A 489 4.07 14.25 -4.76
CA SER A 489 3.82 14.87 -3.46
C SER A 489 3.80 13.88 -2.30
N ILE A 490 4.12 12.61 -2.54
CA ILE A 490 4.21 11.55 -1.53
C ILE A 490 5.67 11.15 -1.29
N PRO A 491 6.00 10.58 -0.10
CA PRO A 491 7.28 9.90 0.08
C PRO A 491 7.45 8.81 -1.01
N PRO A 492 8.63 8.70 -1.64
CA PRO A 492 8.84 7.72 -2.69
C PRO A 492 8.89 6.31 -2.12
N ILE A 493 8.72 5.30 -2.99
CA ILE A 493 8.98 3.91 -2.62
C ILE A 493 10.50 3.70 -2.59
N LYS A 494 11.00 3.03 -1.53
CA LYS A 494 12.44 2.79 -1.31
C LYS A 494 12.70 1.36 -0.83
N ARG A 495 13.98 0.96 -0.89
CA ARG A 495 14.49 -0.20 -0.16
C ARG A 495 14.58 0.16 1.33
N MET A 496 13.72 -0.44 2.14
CA MET A 496 13.55 -0.08 3.56
C MET A 496 14.33 -0.97 4.53
N GLY A 497 14.80 -2.13 4.05
CA GLY A 497 15.66 -3.01 4.81
C GLY A 497 15.89 -4.34 4.10
N ASN A 498 16.70 -5.20 4.72
CA ASN A 498 17.02 -6.51 4.18
C ASN A 498 16.70 -7.59 5.22
N ILE A 499 16.22 -8.75 4.75
CA ILE A 499 15.89 -9.93 5.55
C ILE A 499 16.72 -11.10 5.01
N ARG A 500 17.45 -11.77 5.90
CA ARG A 500 18.17 -13.00 5.55
C ARG A 500 17.27 -14.21 5.77
N PRO A 501 17.29 -15.21 4.86
CA PRO A 501 16.55 -16.44 5.08
C PRO A 501 17.05 -17.15 6.34
N VAL A 502 16.11 -17.69 7.12
CA VAL A 502 16.39 -18.38 8.39
C VAL A 502 16.54 -19.89 8.21
N LYS A 503 16.03 -20.44 7.09
CA LYS A 503 16.03 -21.87 6.80
C LYS A 503 15.98 -22.14 5.30
N ILE A 504 16.60 -23.24 4.88
CA ILE A 504 16.46 -23.80 3.53
C ILE A 504 16.09 -25.28 3.59
N THR A 505 15.13 -25.71 2.79
CA THR A 505 14.70 -27.11 2.65
C THR A 505 14.66 -27.53 1.17
N SER A 506 14.59 -28.84 0.91
CA SER A 506 14.40 -29.38 -0.44
C SER A 506 13.28 -30.41 -0.41
N PRO A 507 12.03 -30.02 -0.70
CA PRO A 507 10.90 -30.95 -0.68
C PRO A 507 10.92 -31.92 -1.87
N LYS A 508 11.59 -31.55 -2.97
CA LYS A 508 11.78 -32.38 -4.17
C LYS A 508 13.21 -32.18 -4.73
N PRO A 509 13.81 -33.18 -5.38
CA PRO A 509 15.12 -33.02 -6.03
C PRO A 509 15.14 -31.80 -6.97
N GLY A 510 16.12 -30.91 -6.79
CA GLY A 510 16.27 -29.70 -7.61
C GLY A 510 15.31 -28.54 -7.28
N VAL A 511 14.45 -28.71 -6.27
CA VAL A 511 13.55 -27.67 -5.75
C VAL A 511 14.01 -27.28 -4.34
N TRP A 512 14.25 -25.99 -4.13
CA TRP A 512 14.74 -25.46 -2.86
C TRP A 512 13.78 -24.41 -2.32
N ILE A 513 13.42 -24.50 -1.05
CA ILE A 513 12.53 -23.54 -0.39
C ILE A 513 13.32 -22.77 0.66
N PHE A 514 13.37 -21.45 0.52
CA PHE A 514 13.92 -20.55 1.52
C PHE A 514 12.78 -19.98 2.37
N ASP A 515 12.91 -20.07 3.70
CA ASP A 515 12.04 -19.38 4.65
C ASP A 515 12.69 -18.07 5.06
N MET A 516 12.06 -16.94 4.75
CA MET A 516 12.55 -15.61 5.14
C MET A 516 12.31 -15.30 6.62
N GLY A 517 11.52 -16.11 7.33
CA GLY A 517 11.17 -15.92 8.74
C GLY A 517 10.17 -14.79 9.01
N GLN A 518 9.80 -14.03 7.97
CA GLN A 518 8.86 -12.92 7.99
C GLN A 518 8.17 -12.87 6.63
N ASN A 519 6.85 -12.66 6.62
CA ASN A 519 6.08 -12.29 5.43
C ASN A 519 6.18 -10.78 5.21
N PHE A 520 6.61 -10.34 4.04
CA PHE A 520 6.81 -8.93 3.72
C PHE A 520 6.58 -8.67 2.23
N ALA A 521 6.48 -7.38 1.86
CA ALA A 521 6.44 -6.96 0.47
C ALA A 521 7.81 -6.47 -0.03
N GLY A 522 8.19 -6.90 -1.23
CA GLY A 522 9.44 -6.50 -1.89
C GLY A 522 9.92 -7.56 -2.86
N TRP A 523 11.20 -7.87 -2.86
CA TRP A 523 11.78 -8.86 -3.78
C TRP A 523 12.99 -9.58 -3.19
N VAL A 524 13.62 -10.45 -3.98
CA VAL A 524 14.87 -11.12 -3.62
C VAL A 524 16.05 -10.49 -4.35
N LYS A 525 17.12 -10.24 -3.61
CA LYS A 525 18.47 -10.06 -4.13
C LYS A 525 19.14 -11.42 -4.26
N LEU A 526 19.50 -11.80 -5.49
CA LEU A 526 20.17 -13.05 -5.83
C LEU A 526 21.68 -12.84 -5.92
N ARG A 527 22.45 -13.78 -5.37
CA ARG A 527 23.89 -13.95 -5.58
C ARG A 527 24.12 -15.32 -6.17
N VAL A 528 24.64 -15.42 -7.38
CA VAL A 528 24.76 -16.71 -8.07
C VAL A 528 26.08 -16.86 -8.81
N ARG A 529 26.59 -18.09 -8.84
CA ARG A 529 27.65 -18.52 -9.75
C ARG A 529 27.17 -19.77 -10.48
N ALA A 530 26.89 -19.64 -11.77
CA ALA A 530 26.44 -20.74 -12.62
C ALA A 530 26.87 -20.51 -14.07
N PRO A 531 26.93 -21.56 -14.92
CA PRO A 531 27.29 -21.43 -16.33
C PRO A 531 26.38 -20.46 -17.10
N ALA A 532 26.92 -19.85 -18.16
CA ALA A 532 26.15 -18.93 -19.00
C ALA A 532 24.90 -19.62 -19.57
N GLY A 533 23.76 -18.92 -19.58
CA GLY A 533 22.48 -19.46 -20.03
C GLY A 533 21.71 -20.26 -18.96
N THR A 534 22.31 -20.51 -17.78
CA THR A 534 21.58 -21.11 -16.65
C THR A 534 20.46 -20.19 -16.18
N ALA A 535 19.22 -20.65 -16.21
CA ALA A 535 18.06 -19.91 -15.74
C ALA A 535 17.70 -20.27 -14.29
N ILE A 536 17.83 -19.31 -13.38
CA ILE A 536 17.41 -19.43 -11.98
C ILE A 536 16.00 -18.85 -11.86
N ARG A 537 15.03 -19.66 -11.44
CA ARG A 537 13.64 -19.24 -11.26
C ARG A 537 13.32 -19.15 -9.78
N LEU A 538 12.66 -18.05 -9.38
CA LEU A 538 12.24 -17.75 -8.02
C LEU A 538 10.72 -17.57 -8.01
N ARG A 539 9.99 -18.48 -7.36
CA ARG A 539 8.54 -18.36 -7.14
C ARG A 539 8.25 -17.92 -5.71
N PHE A 540 7.24 -17.09 -5.53
CA PHE A 540 6.95 -16.44 -4.25
C PHE A 540 5.61 -16.92 -3.67
N THR A 541 5.58 -17.17 -2.36
CA THR A 541 4.38 -17.64 -1.66
C THR A 541 4.37 -17.20 -0.18
N GLU A 542 3.18 -17.00 0.38
CA GLU A 542 3.03 -16.59 1.79
C GLU A 542 3.08 -17.78 2.75
N VAL A 543 2.60 -18.96 2.34
CA VAL A 543 2.57 -20.19 3.14
C VAL A 543 2.96 -21.43 2.32
N LEU A 544 3.26 -22.53 3.00
CA LEU A 544 3.61 -23.81 2.39
C LEU A 544 2.54 -24.87 2.69
N TYR A 545 2.43 -25.87 1.82
CA TYR A 545 1.72 -27.11 2.13
C TYR A 545 2.45 -27.92 3.22
N PRO A 546 1.76 -28.88 3.88
CA PRO A 546 2.38 -29.75 4.88
C PRO A 546 3.60 -30.54 4.35
N ASP A 547 3.67 -30.83 3.06
CA ASP A 547 4.81 -31.51 2.41
C ASP A 547 6.04 -30.59 2.19
N GLY A 548 5.91 -29.31 2.54
CA GLY A 548 6.95 -28.30 2.41
C GLY A 548 7.05 -27.67 1.02
N THR A 549 6.15 -28.00 0.08
CA THR A 549 6.05 -27.32 -1.22
C THR A 549 5.23 -26.03 -1.14
N ILE A 550 5.30 -25.19 -2.17
CA ILE A 550 4.56 -23.92 -2.20
C ILE A 550 3.04 -24.14 -2.22
N ASP A 551 2.28 -23.34 -1.47
CA ASP A 551 0.82 -23.34 -1.55
C ASP A 551 0.35 -22.47 -2.71
N SER A 552 -0.24 -23.07 -3.75
CA SER A 552 -0.72 -22.35 -4.93
C SER A 552 -1.79 -21.31 -4.60
N ASN A 553 -2.59 -21.50 -3.55
CA ASN A 553 -3.59 -20.50 -3.19
C ASN A 553 -2.94 -19.21 -2.70
N SER A 554 -1.84 -19.32 -1.96
CA SER A 554 -1.10 -18.17 -1.43
C SER A 554 -0.01 -17.62 -2.35
N THR A 555 0.15 -18.17 -3.57
CA THR A 555 0.91 -17.49 -4.64
C THR A 555 0.10 -16.39 -5.32
N GLY A 556 -1.21 -16.34 -5.11
CA GLY A 556 -2.12 -15.42 -5.78
C GLY A 556 -2.56 -15.86 -7.18
N VAL A 557 -2.18 -17.06 -7.63
CA VAL A 557 -2.51 -17.55 -8.99
C VAL A 557 -4.02 -17.67 -9.22
N PHE A 558 -4.80 -17.94 -8.18
CA PHE A 558 -6.25 -18.05 -8.29
C PHE A 558 -6.90 -16.74 -8.77
N ALA A 559 -6.34 -15.60 -8.35
CA ALA A 559 -6.83 -14.26 -8.68
C ALA A 559 -6.15 -13.73 -9.95
N THR A 560 -4.85 -13.94 -10.07
CA THR A 560 -4.02 -13.33 -11.13
C THR A 560 -3.90 -14.20 -12.38
N GLY A 561 -4.26 -15.48 -12.32
CA GLY A 561 -4.04 -16.45 -13.38
C GLY A 561 -2.57 -16.85 -13.59
N VAL A 562 -1.62 -16.24 -12.87
CA VAL A 562 -0.17 -16.48 -13.01
C VAL A 562 0.50 -16.62 -11.65
N VAL A 563 1.51 -17.49 -11.55
CA VAL A 563 2.35 -17.56 -10.35
C VAL A 563 3.41 -16.47 -10.43
N GLN A 564 3.47 -15.62 -9.41
CA GLN A 564 4.48 -14.56 -9.30
C GLN A 564 5.88 -15.17 -9.36
N THR A 565 6.63 -14.87 -10.43
CA THR A 565 7.89 -15.55 -10.73
C THR A 565 8.93 -14.60 -11.28
N ASP A 566 10.08 -14.58 -10.63
CA ASP A 566 11.28 -13.94 -11.12
C ASP A 566 12.20 -14.97 -11.80
N CYS A 567 12.91 -14.55 -12.86
CA CYS A 567 13.81 -15.41 -13.60
C CYS A 567 15.10 -14.67 -13.99
N TYR A 568 16.25 -15.21 -13.58
CA TYR A 568 17.58 -14.67 -13.88
C TYR A 568 18.38 -15.67 -14.74
N ILE A 569 18.82 -15.24 -15.93
CA ILE A 569 19.67 -16.05 -16.82
C ILE A 569 21.12 -15.59 -16.69
N CYS A 570 21.99 -16.50 -16.24
CA CYS A 570 23.38 -16.21 -15.88
C CYS A 570 24.26 -15.93 -17.11
N LYS A 571 25.35 -15.17 -16.92
CA LYS A 571 26.36 -14.85 -17.97
C LYS A 571 27.71 -15.55 -17.81
N GLY A 572 28.02 -16.19 -16.69
CA GLY A 572 28.59 -17.53 -16.76
C GLY A 572 29.80 -17.95 -15.94
N GLU A 573 30.48 -17.13 -15.12
CA GLU A 573 31.66 -17.64 -14.36
C GLU A 573 32.01 -16.91 -13.05
N LYS A 574 31.69 -15.62 -12.93
CA LYS A 574 31.91 -14.84 -11.70
C LYS A 574 30.65 -14.88 -10.83
N GLU A 575 30.79 -14.45 -9.58
CA GLU A 575 29.60 -14.17 -8.77
C GLU A 575 28.83 -13.02 -9.43
N GLU A 576 27.57 -13.29 -9.74
CA GLU A 576 26.60 -12.36 -10.30
C GLU A 576 25.64 -11.93 -9.19
N VAL A 577 25.32 -10.63 -9.13
CA VAL A 577 24.39 -10.07 -8.15
C VAL A 577 23.27 -9.38 -8.89
N TRP A 578 22.03 -9.78 -8.59
CA TRP A 578 20.84 -9.30 -9.29
C TRP A 578 19.71 -8.99 -8.30
N GLU A 579 18.97 -7.93 -8.62
CA GLU A 579 17.69 -7.55 -8.01
C GLU A 579 16.76 -7.17 -9.16
N PRO A 580 15.46 -7.54 -9.10
CA PRO A 580 14.47 -7.01 -10.03
C PRO A 580 14.30 -5.50 -9.84
N ARG A 581 13.73 -4.82 -10.84
CA ARG A 581 13.56 -3.35 -10.84
C ARG A 581 12.12 -2.90 -10.94
N PHE A 582 11.28 -3.64 -11.66
CA PHE A 582 9.93 -3.19 -12.07
C PHE A 582 8.80 -4.13 -11.64
N THR A 583 9.03 -4.88 -10.56
CA THR A 583 8.04 -5.74 -9.92
C THR A 583 8.25 -5.75 -8.39
N TYR A 584 7.28 -6.29 -7.67
CA TYR A 584 7.38 -6.63 -6.25
C TYR A 584 6.42 -7.77 -5.92
N HIS A 585 6.63 -8.43 -4.79
CA HIS A 585 5.90 -9.61 -4.34
C HIS A 585 5.60 -9.50 -2.85
N GLY A 586 4.46 -10.06 -2.41
CA GLY A 586 4.19 -10.35 -1.00
C GLY A 586 4.53 -11.81 -0.69
N PHE A 587 5.49 -12.07 0.19
CA PHE A 587 5.95 -13.44 0.46
C PHE A 587 6.69 -13.60 1.80
N ARG A 588 6.66 -14.83 2.30
CA ARG A 588 7.59 -15.34 3.31
C ARG A 588 8.53 -16.40 2.75
N TYR A 589 8.07 -17.17 1.78
CA TYR A 589 8.83 -18.28 1.23
C TYR A 589 9.17 -18.04 -0.23
N VAL A 590 10.37 -18.50 -0.61
CA VAL A 590 10.88 -18.41 -1.98
C VAL A 590 11.25 -19.81 -2.44
N GLU A 591 10.64 -20.27 -3.53
CA GLU A 591 11.06 -21.49 -4.21
C GLU A 591 12.09 -21.16 -5.29
N MET A 592 13.27 -21.77 -5.21
CA MET A 592 14.31 -21.71 -6.21
C MET A 592 14.39 -23.01 -7.00
N THR A 593 14.38 -22.89 -8.33
CA THR A 593 14.65 -23.99 -9.27
C THR A 593 15.66 -23.56 -10.34
N GLY A 594 16.26 -24.54 -11.03
CA GLY A 594 17.21 -24.31 -12.11
C GLY A 594 18.68 -24.09 -11.69
N PHE A 595 18.96 -24.01 -10.38
CA PHE A 595 20.34 -23.93 -9.89
C PHE A 595 21.05 -25.31 -9.99
N PRO A 596 22.25 -25.42 -10.61
CA PRO A 596 22.92 -26.69 -10.90
C PRO A 596 23.59 -27.35 -9.68
N GLY A 597 23.16 -27.02 -8.46
CA GLY A 597 23.74 -27.54 -7.22
C GLY A 597 22.85 -27.33 -6.01
N ARG A 598 23.44 -27.45 -4.82
CA ARG A 598 22.77 -27.12 -3.56
C ARG A 598 23.01 -25.64 -3.22
N PRO A 599 21.98 -24.79 -3.18
CA PRO A 599 22.10 -23.41 -2.75
C PRO A 599 22.39 -23.32 -1.25
N ASN A 600 22.97 -22.20 -0.83
CA ASN A 600 23.19 -21.84 0.57
C ASN A 600 22.32 -20.63 0.95
N LEU A 601 22.19 -20.33 2.24
CA LEU A 601 21.33 -19.24 2.74
C LEU A 601 21.76 -17.85 2.24
N ASP A 602 23.06 -17.62 2.01
CA ASP A 602 23.58 -16.33 1.55
C ASP A 602 23.33 -16.08 0.05
N MET A 603 22.83 -17.08 -0.67
CA MET A 603 22.50 -17.00 -2.09
C MET A 603 21.35 -16.01 -2.35
N ILE A 604 20.45 -15.83 -1.37
CA ILE A 604 19.36 -14.86 -1.47
C ILE A 604 19.26 -13.97 -0.23
N GLU A 605 18.80 -12.75 -0.44
CA GLU A 605 18.42 -11.82 0.61
C GLU A 605 17.09 -11.15 0.23
N GLY A 606 16.12 -11.14 1.12
CA GLY A 606 14.87 -10.42 0.93
C GLY A 606 15.10 -8.92 1.07
N VAL A 607 14.64 -8.12 0.12
CA VAL A 607 14.69 -6.67 0.15
C VAL A 607 13.29 -6.18 0.45
N VAL A 608 13.09 -5.57 1.63
CA VAL A 608 11.81 -4.97 2.04
C VAL A 608 11.63 -3.66 1.30
N VAL A 609 10.48 -3.49 0.63
CA VAL A 609 10.19 -2.34 -0.22
C VAL A 609 8.80 -1.83 0.08
N HIS A 610 8.67 -0.52 0.31
CA HIS A 610 7.40 0.18 0.48
C HIS A 610 7.61 1.70 0.39
N THR A 611 6.51 2.47 0.37
CA THR A 611 6.49 3.94 0.52
C THR A 611 7.28 4.32 1.78
N SER A 612 8.25 5.22 1.66
CA SER A 612 9.15 5.60 2.76
C SER A 612 8.51 6.57 3.75
N VAL A 613 7.34 6.22 4.30
CA VAL A 613 6.67 6.98 5.37
C VAL A 613 7.55 7.04 6.61
N GLU A 614 7.63 8.21 7.25
CA GLU A 614 8.39 8.38 8.49
C GLU A 614 7.59 7.82 9.67
N LYS A 615 8.28 7.20 10.64
CA LYS A 615 7.64 6.75 11.88
C LYS A 615 7.22 7.96 12.72
N ASN A 616 5.96 7.99 13.15
CA ASN A 616 5.35 9.10 13.88
C ASN A 616 4.91 8.72 15.30
N GLY A 617 4.73 7.43 15.57
CA GLY A 617 4.42 6.92 16.90
C GLY A 617 5.27 5.72 17.29
N SER A 618 5.36 5.45 18.58
CA SER A 618 5.92 4.20 19.10
C SER A 618 5.14 3.73 20.31
N PHE A 619 4.84 2.45 20.38
CA PHE A 619 4.19 1.82 21.53
C PHE A 619 5.00 0.63 22.05
N ALA A 620 5.03 0.47 23.38
CA ALA A 620 5.53 -0.73 24.05
C ALA A 620 4.86 -0.92 25.41
N CYS A 621 4.70 -2.16 25.84
CA CYS A 621 4.16 -2.50 27.15
C CYS A 621 4.86 -3.71 27.78
N SER A 622 4.47 -4.01 29.02
CA SER A 622 5.03 -5.14 29.79
C SER A 622 4.61 -6.54 29.28
N ASN A 623 3.67 -6.63 28.34
CA ASN A 623 3.21 -7.91 27.78
C ASN A 623 3.80 -8.13 26.39
N ASN A 624 4.60 -9.19 26.23
CA ASN A 624 5.28 -9.51 24.98
C ASN A 624 4.33 -9.91 23.84
N LEU A 625 3.19 -10.52 24.14
CA LEU A 625 2.19 -10.86 23.13
C LEU A 625 1.60 -9.58 22.52
N ILE A 626 1.24 -8.60 23.35
CA ILE A 626 0.72 -7.30 22.87
C ILE A 626 1.76 -6.55 22.03
N ASN A 627 3.03 -6.53 22.48
CA ASN A 627 4.13 -5.98 21.68
C ASN A 627 4.29 -6.69 20.32
N ARG A 628 4.07 -8.01 20.28
CA ARG A 628 4.09 -8.80 19.04
C ARG A 628 2.89 -8.49 18.14
N ILE A 629 1.71 -8.29 18.71
CA ILE A 629 0.50 -7.88 17.97
C ILE A 629 0.73 -6.52 17.31
N HIS A 630 1.18 -5.52 18.07
CA HIS A 630 1.53 -4.19 17.54
C HIS A 630 2.57 -4.29 16.41
N LYS A 631 3.67 -5.03 16.63
CA LYS A 631 4.70 -5.21 15.60
C LYS A 631 4.16 -5.91 14.34
N THR A 632 3.25 -6.86 14.48
CA THR A 632 2.58 -7.54 13.37
C THR A 632 1.72 -6.56 12.57
N ALA A 633 0.96 -5.70 13.25
CA ALA A 633 0.17 -4.64 12.61
C ALA A 633 1.04 -3.75 11.71
N LEU A 634 2.19 -3.29 12.24
CA LEU A 634 3.12 -2.45 11.49
C LEU A 634 3.74 -3.16 10.27
N TRP A 635 4.13 -4.44 10.40
CA TRP A 635 4.64 -5.21 9.27
C TRP A 635 3.61 -5.38 8.16
N THR A 636 2.37 -5.65 8.55
CA THR A 636 1.26 -5.79 7.61
C THR A 636 0.95 -4.49 6.90
N GLU A 637 0.86 -3.39 7.65
CA GLU A 637 0.59 -2.07 7.07
C GLU A 637 1.69 -1.66 6.11
N LEU A 638 2.96 -1.70 6.53
CA LEU A 638 4.09 -1.29 5.69
C LEU A 638 4.20 -2.14 4.43
N SER A 639 3.88 -3.43 4.48
CA SER A 639 3.83 -4.29 3.29
C SER A 639 2.81 -3.80 2.26
N ASN A 640 1.78 -3.08 2.71
CA ASN A 640 0.64 -2.62 1.93
C ASN A 640 0.69 -1.13 1.57
N LEU A 641 1.81 -0.44 1.80
CA LEU A 641 2.02 0.92 1.34
C LEU A 641 2.91 0.94 0.10
N HIS A 642 2.31 0.85 -1.09
CA HIS A 642 3.01 0.88 -2.38
C HIS A 642 2.49 2.03 -3.25
N SER A 643 2.75 3.27 -2.83
CA SER A 643 2.16 4.53 -3.34
C SER A 643 0.63 4.69 -3.20
N ILE A 644 -0.08 3.61 -2.89
CA ILE A 644 -1.49 3.52 -2.50
C ILE A 644 -1.64 2.52 -1.33
N PRO A 645 -2.71 2.59 -0.51
CA PRO A 645 -2.96 1.70 0.62
C PRO A 645 -3.58 0.38 0.15
N THR A 646 -2.76 -0.60 -0.25
CA THR A 646 -3.26 -1.85 -0.85
C THR A 646 -3.95 -2.76 0.17
N ASP A 647 -4.91 -3.56 -0.27
CA ASP A 647 -5.52 -4.65 0.50
C ASP A 647 -4.54 -5.78 0.79
N CYS A 648 -3.78 -6.21 -0.22
CA CYS A 648 -2.76 -7.22 -0.07
C CYS A 648 -1.60 -6.96 -1.06
N PRO A 649 -0.36 -7.36 -0.73
CA PRO A 649 0.79 -7.06 -1.58
C PRO A 649 1.08 -8.09 -2.67
N HIS A 650 0.32 -9.21 -2.71
CA HIS A 650 0.66 -10.36 -3.55
C HIS A 650 -0.27 -10.49 -4.77
N ARG A 651 -1.60 -10.55 -4.58
CA ARG A 651 -2.58 -10.87 -5.65
C ARG A 651 -3.30 -9.66 -6.27
N GLU A 652 -3.92 -8.80 -5.46
CA GLU A 652 -4.84 -7.76 -5.94
C GLU A 652 -4.20 -6.38 -5.97
N ARG A 653 -3.54 -5.98 -4.86
CA ARG A 653 -2.72 -4.77 -4.79
C ARG A 653 -3.51 -3.50 -5.07
N CYS A 654 -4.75 -3.43 -4.57
CA CYS A 654 -5.66 -2.34 -4.86
C CYS A 654 -5.97 -1.53 -3.60
N GLY A 655 -6.13 -0.22 -3.77
CA GLY A 655 -6.58 0.65 -2.69
C GLY A 655 -8.07 0.48 -2.47
N TRP A 656 -8.47 -0.55 -1.73
CA TRP A 656 -9.85 -0.78 -1.33
C TRP A 656 -10.27 0.27 -0.30
N LEU A 657 -11.42 0.91 -0.55
CA LEU A 657 -11.87 2.03 0.28
C LEU A 657 -12.22 1.60 1.71
N GLY A 658 -12.82 0.41 1.88
CA GLY A 658 -13.11 -0.21 3.17
C GLY A 658 -11.85 -0.36 4.03
N ASP A 659 -10.87 -1.09 3.51
CA ASP A 659 -9.53 -1.26 4.11
C ASP A 659 -8.87 0.07 4.48
N ALA A 660 -8.94 1.04 3.57
CA ALA A 660 -8.32 2.34 3.77
C ALA A 660 -8.92 3.08 4.98
N HIS A 661 -10.26 3.14 5.13
CA HIS A 661 -10.85 3.89 6.24
C HIS A 661 -10.76 3.16 7.58
N VAL A 662 -10.75 1.82 7.61
CA VAL A 662 -10.60 1.06 8.86
C VAL A 662 -9.16 1.12 9.39
N SER A 663 -8.16 1.21 8.50
CA SER A 663 -6.74 1.30 8.87
C SER A 663 -6.27 2.75 9.07
N ALA A 664 -6.90 3.76 8.43
CA ALA A 664 -6.42 5.14 8.39
C ALA A 664 -5.95 5.69 9.76
N GLU A 665 -6.75 5.54 10.81
CA GLU A 665 -6.38 6.08 12.13
C GLU A 665 -5.13 5.39 12.73
N MET A 666 -5.00 4.07 12.59
CA MET A 666 -3.82 3.36 13.09
C MET A 666 -2.57 3.82 12.35
N THR A 667 -2.67 4.05 11.03
CA THR A 667 -1.54 4.54 10.23
C THR A 667 -1.10 5.93 10.67
N ILE A 668 -2.04 6.80 10.99
CA ILE A 668 -1.75 8.18 11.42
C ILE A 668 -1.04 8.21 12.77
N TYR A 669 -1.44 7.35 13.71
CA TYR A 669 -0.71 7.23 14.99
C TYR A 669 0.71 6.73 14.78
N ASN A 670 0.93 5.79 13.85
CA ASN A 670 2.20 5.11 13.70
C ASN A 670 3.17 5.76 12.71
N PHE A 671 2.68 6.48 11.70
CA PHE A 671 3.45 7.03 10.58
C PHE A 671 3.01 8.46 10.18
N ASP A 672 3.89 9.23 9.54
CA ASP A 672 3.56 10.55 8.97
C ASP A 672 2.85 10.33 7.63
N MET A 673 1.52 10.35 7.70
CA MET A 673 0.64 9.95 6.60
C MET A 673 0.00 11.13 5.87
N ALA A 674 0.33 12.37 6.24
CA ALA A 674 -0.39 13.54 5.75
C ALA A 674 -0.41 13.61 4.22
N GLN A 675 0.76 13.49 3.59
CA GLN A 675 0.89 13.50 2.13
C GLN A 675 0.25 12.29 1.47
N PHE A 676 0.38 11.12 2.09
CA PHE A 676 -0.12 9.86 1.54
C PHE A 676 -1.65 9.86 1.46
N TRP A 677 -2.32 10.25 2.55
CA TRP A 677 -3.78 10.34 2.58
C TRP A 677 -4.32 11.46 1.69
N THR A 678 -3.66 12.62 1.63
CA THR A 678 -4.03 13.67 0.65
C THR A 678 -3.96 13.15 -0.79
N LYS A 679 -2.89 12.42 -1.15
CA LYS A 679 -2.77 11.82 -2.48
C LYS A 679 -3.86 10.78 -2.74
N TYR A 680 -4.12 9.89 -1.79
CA TYR A 680 -5.12 8.84 -1.96
C TYR A 680 -6.55 9.41 -2.09
N MET A 681 -6.86 10.51 -1.40
CA MET A 681 -8.13 11.20 -1.59
C MET A 681 -8.27 11.81 -3.00
N ASN A 682 -7.21 12.41 -3.56
CA ASN A 682 -7.19 12.86 -4.95
C ASN A 682 -7.34 11.68 -5.93
N ASP A 683 -6.79 10.53 -5.60
CA ASP A 683 -6.94 9.31 -6.38
C ASP A 683 -8.39 8.80 -6.39
N ILE A 684 -9.11 8.84 -5.28
CA ILE A 684 -10.53 8.48 -5.23
C ILE A 684 -11.34 9.33 -6.22
N GLU A 685 -11.02 10.62 -6.37
CA GLU A 685 -11.66 11.50 -7.36
C GLU A 685 -11.53 10.98 -8.80
N THR A 686 -10.42 10.32 -9.11
CA THR A 686 -10.18 9.74 -10.45
C THR A 686 -11.00 8.48 -10.74
N SER A 687 -11.77 7.98 -9.78
CA SER A 687 -12.65 6.80 -9.93
C SER A 687 -14.15 7.16 -9.99
N LEU A 688 -14.49 8.44 -9.81
CA LEU A 688 -15.87 8.90 -9.74
C LEU A 688 -16.61 8.66 -11.07
N GLY A 689 -17.79 8.05 -11.00
CA GLY A 689 -18.63 7.74 -12.16
C GLY A 689 -18.11 6.60 -13.03
N GLN A 690 -17.21 5.76 -12.52
CA GLN A 690 -16.63 4.61 -13.26
C GLN A 690 -17.08 3.25 -12.72
N GLY A 691 -17.91 3.22 -11.67
CA GLY A 691 -18.36 2.00 -10.98
C GLY A 691 -19.47 1.22 -11.68
N GLY A 692 -19.71 1.46 -12.97
CA GLY A 692 -20.73 0.72 -13.74
C GLY A 692 -20.38 -0.76 -13.81
N SER A 693 -21.40 -1.61 -13.99
CA SER A 693 -21.23 -3.05 -14.14
C SER A 693 -21.81 -3.49 -15.47
N THR A 694 -20.93 -3.92 -16.37
CA THR A 694 -21.32 -4.57 -17.63
C THR A 694 -22.01 -5.91 -17.35
N ALA A 695 -21.59 -6.63 -16.31
CA ALA A 695 -22.15 -7.92 -15.93
C ALA A 695 -23.62 -7.83 -15.47
N THR A 696 -24.00 -6.76 -14.79
CA THR A 696 -25.38 -6.54 -14.30
C THR A 696 -26.15 -5.50 -15.14
N GLY A 697 -25.53 -4.95 -16.19
CA GLY A 697 -26.09 -3.84 -16.99
C GLY A 697 -26.34 -2.55 -16.20
N LYS A 698 -25.77 -2.41 -14.99
CA LYS A 698 -25.98 -1.24 -14.13
C LYS A 698 -25.06 -0.11 -14.61
N PRO A 699 -25.60 1.03 -15.06
CA PRO A 699 -24.77 2.19 -15.40
C PRO A 699 -24.08 2.73 -14.14
N ALA A 700 -22.93 3.39 -14.32
CA ALA A 700 -22.25 4.04 -13.22
C ALA A 700 -23.06 5.25 -12.72
N SER A 701 -23.20 5.42 -11.40
CA SER A 701 -23.83 6.63 -10.87
C SER A 701 -22.88 7.82 -11.00
N PRO A 702 -23.32 8.96 -11.57
CA PRO A 702 -22.46 10.12 -11.78
C PRO A 702 -21.87 10.67 -10.47
N GLY A 703 -20.54 10.66 -10.36
CA GLY A 703 -19.85 11.25 -9.22
C GLY A 703 -19.78 10.36 -7.97
N ILE A 704 -20.08 9.06 -8.09
CA ILE A 704 -19.88 8.06 -7.03
C ILE A 704 -18.63 7.25 -7.34
N PRO A 705 -17.72 7.00 -6.37
CA PRO A 705 -16.49 6.28 -6.64
C PRO A 705 -16.71 4.79 -6.82
N CYS A 706 -15.64 4.10 -7.18
CA CYS A 706 -15.58 2.64 -7.17
C CYS A 706 -15.19 2.11 -5.78
N ASN A 707 -15.35 0.80 -5.53
CA ASN A 707 -14.85 0.17 -4.28
C ASN A 707 -13.32 0.21 -4.14
N ILE A 708 -12.60 0.39 -5.26
CA ILE A 708 -11.15 0.49 -5.31
C ILE A 708 -10.70 1.77 -6.04
N SER A 709 -9.56 2.29 -5.63
CA SER A 709 -8.82 3.35 -6.31
C SER A 709 -7.31 3.14 -6.12
N THR A 710 -6.42 3.50 -7.03
CA THR A 710 -6.59 4.21 -8.32
C THR A 710 -6.24 3.32 -9.51
N GLY A 711 -6.54 3.79 -10.71
CA GLY A 711 -6.13 3.17 -11.98
C GLY A 711 -7.30 2.68 -12.82
N LYS A 712 -6.99 1.91 -13.88
CA LYS A 712 -7.98 1.33 -14.79
C LYS A 712 -8.79 0.19 -14.19
N ARG A 713 -8.23 -0.52 -13.21
CA ARG A 713 -8.97 -1.57 -12.51
C ARG A 713 -9.99 -0.88 -11.62
N THR A 714 -11.26 -1.10 -11.93
CA THR A 714 -12.39 -0.71 -11.07
C THR A 714 -13.00 -1.98 -10.45
N CYS A 715 -13.84 -1.81 -9.43
CA CYS A 715 -14.55 -2.94 -8.81
C CYS A 715 -15.99 -2.55 -8.46
N GLY A 716 -16.74 -2.18 -9.51
CA GLY A 716 -18.10 -1.68 -9.37
C GLY A 716 -18.19 -0.40 -8.52
N GLU A 717 -19.41 0.07 -8.34
CA GLU A 717 -19.75 1.23 -7.52
C GLU A 717 -19.47 0.93 -6.04
N ALA A 718 -18.94 1.94 -5.34
CA ALA A 718 -18.63 1.83 -3.92
C ALA A 718 -19.87 1.39 -3.13
N ARG A 719 -19.73 0.32 -2.33
CA ARG A 719 -20.75 -0.06 -1.36
C ARG A 719 -20.80 0.95 -0.21
N PRO A 720 -21.96 1.14 0.46
CA PRO A 720 -22.14 2.16 1.49
C PRO A 720 -21.08 2.13 2.60
N ASP A 721 -20.71 0.94 3.03
CA ASP A 721 -19.71 0.69 4.05
C ASP A 721 -18.27 0.95 3.58
N TRP A 722 -17.95 0.74 2.30
CA TRP A 722 -16.63 1.05 1.74
C TRP A 722 -16.49 2.54 1.42
N GLY A 723 -17.51 3.12 0.79
CA GLY A 723 -17.50 4.52 0.34
C GLY A 723 -17.42 5.55 1.48
N SER A 724 -17.66 5.14 2.74
CA SER A 724 -17.46 5.99 3.92
C SER A 724 -16.02 6.53 4.04
N ALA A 725 -15.04 5.91 3.39
CA ALA A 725 -13.68 6.45 3.23
C ALA A 725 -13.65 7.90 2.71
N ILE A 726 -14.60 8.27 1.84
CA ILE A 726 -14.70 9.62 1.24
C ILE A 726 -14.92 10.68 2.33
N ALA A 727 -15.65 10.35 3.40
CA ALA A 727 -15.92 11.28 4.50
C ALA A 727 -14.93 11.10 5.67
N GLN A 728 -14.59 9.86 6.02
CA GLN A 728 -13.77 9.56 7.19
C GLN A 728 -12.31 10.01 7.05
N ILE A 729 -11.66 9.71 5.92
CA ILE A 729 -10.23 10.05 5.73
C ILE A 729 -10.00 11.57 5.76
N PRO A 730 -10.80 12.41 5.06
CA PRO A 730 -10.68 13.86 5.19
C PRO A 730 -10.96 14.38 6.60
N TRP A 731 -11.87 13.74 7.35
CA TRP A 731 -12.09 14.08 8.75
C TRP A 731 -10.89 13.75 9.63
N TYR A 732 -10.22 12.61 9.42
CA TYR A 732 -8.98 12.28 10.15
C TYR A 732 -7.84 13.24 9.80
N MET A 733 -7.73 13.68 8.54
CA MET A 733 -6.79 14.72 8.15
C MET A 733 -6.99 16.02 8.92
N TYR A 734 -8.25 16.43 9.13
CA TYR A 734 -8.58 17.53 10.02
C TYR A 734 -8.24 17.22 11.48
N LEU A 735 -8.71 16.11 12.03
CA LEU A 735 -8.61 15.79 13.44
C LEU A 735 -7.14 15.67 13.92
N TYR A 736 -6.29 15.02 13.11
CA TYR A 736 -4.91 14.69 13.49
C TYR A 736 -3.86 15.70 12.99
N TYR A 737 -4.10 16.35 11.85
CA TYR A 737 -3.15 17.30 11.23
C TYR A 737 -3.67 18.73 11.17
N ARG A 738 -4.93 18.99 11.57
CA ARG A 738 -5.61 20.28 11.40
C ARG A 738 -5.66 20.74 9.94
N ASP A 739 -5.68 19.78 9.02
CA ASP A 739 -5.74 20.05 7.59
C ASP A 739 -7.20 20.14 7.13
N THR A 740 -7.66 21.38 6.92
CA THR A 740 -9.00 21.64 6.38
C THR A 740 -9.05 21.57 4.86
N ASP A 741 -7.92 21.63 4.18
CA ASP A 741 -7.87 21.75 2.72
C ASP A 741 -8.38 20.48 2.04
N VAL A 742 -8.08 19.32 2.63
CA VAL A 742 -8.49 18.02 2.10
C VAL A 742 -10.02 17.96 2.03
N PHE A 743 -10.73 18.13 3.15
CA PHE A 743 -12.20 18.07 3.09
C PHE A 743 -12.80 19.29 2.38
N ALA A 744 -12.15 20.45 2.37
CA ALA A 744 -12.64 21.62 1.63
C ALA A 744 -12.65 21.36 0.11
N HIS A 745 -11.56 20.77 -0.40
CA HIS A 745 -11.42 20.37 -1.81
C HIS A 745 -12.43 19.28 -2.17
N HIS A 746 -12.56 18.24 -1.34
CA HIS A 746 -13.45 17.11 -1.60
C HIS A 746 -14.92 17.34 -1.18
N TYR A 747 -15.27 18.47 -0.57
CA TYR A 747 -16.62 18.73 -0.01
C TYR A 747 -17.76 18.43 -0.99
N PRO A 748 -17.71 18.83 -2.28
CA PRO A 748 -18.79 18.53 -3.22
C PRO A 748 -18.99 17.02 -3.45
N HIS A 749 -17.92 16.23 -3.36
CA HIS A 749 -17.95 14.78 -3.51
C HIS A 749 -18.50 14.09 -2.27
N ILE A 750 -18.08 14.53 -1.08
CA ILE A 750 -18.62 14.06 0.21
C ILE A 750 -20.12 14.34 0.28
N LYS A 751 -20.54 15.56 -0.10
CA LYS A 751 -21.95 15.94 -0.16
C LYS A 751 -22.75 15.02 -1.07
N ARG A 752 -22.25 14.78 -2.29
CA ARG A 752 -22.90 13.91 -3.27
C ARG A 752 -22.99 12.46 -2.79
N TRP A 753 -21.97 11.97 -2.10
CA TRP A 753 -21.98 10.64 -1.49
C TRP A 753 -23.10 10.50 -0.46
N VAL A 754 -23.23 11.44 0.49
CA VAL A 754 -24.30 11.43 1.48
C VAL A 754 -25.69 11.58 0.82
N ASP A 755 -25.80 12.42 -0.20
CA ASP A 755 -27.06 12.57 -0.97
C ASP A 755 -27.42 11.26 -1.70
N TYR A 756 -26.43 10.54 -2.23
CA TYR A 756 -26.62 9.24 -2.87
C TYR A 756 -27.09 8.17 -1.86
N LEU A 757 -26.47 8.10 -0.69
CA LEU A 757 -26.93 7.22 0.39
C LEU A 757 -28.35 7.58 0.86
N THR A 758 -28.68 8.87 0.89
CA THR A 758 -30.04 9.33 1.21
C THR A 758 -31.05 8.87 0.17
N ALA A 759 -30.69 8.90 -1.11
CA ALA A 759 -31.56 8.44 -2.19
C ALA A 759 -31.73 6.91 -2.21
N MET A 760 -30.74 6.14 -1.75
CA MET A 760 -30.82 4.68 -1.68
C MET A 760 -31.55 4.16 -0.43
N ALA A 761 -31.57 4.96 0.64
CA ALA A 761 -32.15 4.58 1.91
C ALA A 761 -33.68 4.47 1.84
N LYS A 762 -34.25 3.47 2.53
CA LYS A 762 -35.69 3.32 2.75
C LYS A 762 -35.97 3.59 4.22
N ASP A 763 -36.83 4.56 4.52
CA ASP A 763 -37.10 5.00 5.90
C ASP A 763 -35.81 5.36 6.68
N ASN A 764 -34.85 5.99 6.00
CA ASN A 764 -33.50 6.30 6.48
C ASN A 764 -32.61 5.08 6.81
N ILE A 765 -32.95 3.90 6.31
CA ILE A 765 -32.16 2.68 6.44
C ILE A 765 -31.55 2.30 5.10
N VAL A 766 -30.22 2.11 5.08
CA VAL A 766 -29.50 1.60 3.92
C VAL A 766 -29.42 0.08 4.03
N GLU A 767 -30.06 -0.64 3.10
CA GLU A 767 -30.18 -2.11 3.15
C GLU A 767 -29.03 -2.86 2.46
N ASP A 768 -28.14 -2.15 1.77
CA ASP A 768 -27.07 -2.73 0.94
C ASP A 768 -25.67 -2.43 1.54
N GLY A 769 -24.71 -3.30 1.29
CA GLY A 769 -23.36 -3.26 1.87
C GLY A 769 -22.67 -4.61 1.82
N PHE A 770 -21.35 -4.63 1.96
CA PHE A 770 -20.60 -5.88 2.15
C PHE A 770 -20.74 -6.43 3.59
N GLY A 771 -21.04 -5.56 4.56
CA GLY A 771 -21.18 -5.89 5.96
C GLY A 771 -19.86 -5.89 6.73
N ASP A 772 -19.89 -6.46 7.92
CA ASP A 772 -18.74 -6.56 8.81
C ASP A 772 -17.78 -7.67 8.36
N TRP A 773 -17.10 -7.40 7.25
CA TRP A 773 -16.33 -8.35 6.47
C TRP A 773 -15.23 -9.07 7.25
N CYS A 774 -15.04 -10.35 6.93
CA CYS A 774 -14.05 -11.26 7.49
C CYS A 774 -14.01 -11.30 9.04
N PRO A 775 -15.15 -11.61 9.71
CA PRO A 775 -15.10 -12.02 11.11
C PRO A 775 -14.34 -13.35 11.25
N PRO A 776 -13.89 -13.73 12.46
CA PRO A 776 -13.24 -15.01 12.65
C PRO A 776 -14.12 -16.18 12.19
N GLY A 777 -13.57 -17.05 11.34
CA GLY A 777 -14.31 -18.12 10.69
C GLY A 777 -14.56 -17.92 9.19
N ASP A 778 -14.53 -16.67 8.69
CA ASP A 778 -14.92 -16.18 7.34
C ASP A 778 -16.30 -15.48 7.29
N ASN A 779 -16.69 -14.97 6.12
CA ASN A 779 -17.95 -14.22 5.94
C ASN A 779 -19.22 -15.04 6.19
N THR A 780 -19.14 -16.37 6.25
CA THR A 780 -20.28 -17.22 6.67
C THR A 780 -20.56 -17.10 8.17
N ALA A 781 -19.59 -16.63 8.96
CA ALA A 781 -19.70 -16.38 10.40
C ALA A 781 -20.16 -14.94 10.74
N MET A 782 -20.57 -14.14 9.74
CA MET A 782 -21.01 -12.76 9.95
C MET A 782 -22.30 -12.69 10.76
N GLU A 783 -22.18 -12.26 12.02
CA GLU A 783 -23.33 -12.06 12.92
C GLU A 783 -24.05 -10.72 12.65
N CYS A 784 -23.29 -9.68 12.27
CA CYS A 784 -23.84 -8.35 12.08
C CYS A 784 -24.47 -8.19 10.69
N PRO A 785 -25.76 -7.86 10.58
CA PRO A 785 -26.39 -7.71 9.27
C PRO A 785 -25.85 -6.46 8.54
N PRO A 786 -25.52 -6.55 7.23
CA PRO A 786 -25.03 -5.40 6.46
C PRO A 786 -25.88 -4.13 6.55
N PRO A 787 -27.23 -4.18 6.58
CA PRO A 787 -28.05 -2.99 6.79
C PRO A 787 -27.71 -2.18 8.04
N LEU A 788 -27.24 -2.84 9.11
CA LEU A 788 -26.87 -2.18 10.36
C LEU A 788 -25.57 -1.40 10.18
N THR A 789 -24.51 -2.03 9.68
CA THR A 789 -23.21 -1.35 9.46
C THR A 789 -23.33 -0.23 8.43
N SER A 790 -24.01 -0.48 7.31
CA SER A 790 -24.23 0.52 6.27
C SER A 790 -25.02 1.73 6.78
N THR A 791 -26.07 1.53 7.58
CA THR A 791 -26.85 2.64 8.14
C THR A 791 -26.08 3.40 9.21
N ALA A 792 -25.27 2.71 10.02
CA ALA A 792 -24.42 3.36 11.02
C ALA A 792 -23.35 4.25 10.36
N LEU A 793 -22.73 3.79 9.26
CA LEU A 793 -21.77 4.56 8.49
C LEU A 793 -22.44 5.70 7.70
N TYR A 794 -23.65 5.48 7.17
CA TYR A 794 -24.45 6.56 6.58
C TYR A 794 -24.75 7.68 7.59
N TYR A 795 -25.16 7.33 8.83
CA TYR A 795 -25.28 8.29 9.92
C TYR A 795 -23.97 9.05 10.17
N PHE A 796 -22.86 8.31 10.24
CA PHE A 796 -21.56 8.91 10.52
C PHE A 796 -21.13 9.88 9.43
N ASP A 797 -21.27 9.50 8.16
CA ASP A 797 -20.94 10.34 7.01
C ASP A 797 -21.79 11.62 6.99
N ALA A 798 -23.11 11.53 7.27
CA ALA A 798 -23.98 12.70 7.40
C ALA A 798 -23.56 13.62 8.57
N LEU A 799 -23.20 13.03 9.71
CA LEU A 799 -22.69 13.78 10.87
C LEU A 799 -21.36 14.49 10.54
N LEU A 800 -20.41 13.79 9.90
CA LEU A 800 -19.13 14.36 9.49
C LEU A 800 -19.33 15.49 8.49
N LEU A 801 -20.19 15.30 7.48
CA LEU A 801 -20.53 16.34 6.51
C LEU A 801 -21.13 17.58 7.19
N SER A 802 -22.01 17.41 8.18
CA SER A 802 -22.56 18.53 8.96
C SER A 802 -21.47 19.33 9.69
N LYS A 803 -20.47 18.63 10.27
CA LYS A 803 -19.34 19.25 10.96
C LYS A 803 -18.41 19.98 9.98
N MET A 804 -18.10 19.36 8.85
CA MET A 804 -17.31 19.98 7.79
C MET A 804 -18.01 21.21 7.21
N ALA A 805 -19.32 21.13 6.95
CA ALA A 805 -20.13 22.25 6.49
C ALA A 805 -20.06 23.44 7.47
N LYS A 806 -20.16 23.17 8.77
CA LYS A 806 -20.01 24.18 9.82
C LYS A 806 -18.64 24.83 9.78
N LEU A 807 -17.56 24.04 9.66
CA LEU A 807 -16.18 24.53 9.56
C LEU A 807 -15.92 25.37 8.30
N LEU A 808 -16.61 25.07 7.19
CA LEU A 808 -16.55 25.84 5.93
C LEU A 808 -17.51 27.04 5.90
N GLY A 809 -18.27 27.29 6.97
CA GLY A 809 -19.27 28.37 7.01
C GLY A 809 -20.53 28.12 6.19
N LYS A 810 -20.77 26.89 5.72
CA LYS A 810 -21.96 26.46 4.98
C LYS A 810 -23.11 26.16 5.95
N LYS A 811 -23.70 27.21 6.52
CA LYS A 811 -24.67 27.12 7.63
C LYS A 811 -25.91 26.27 7.31
N GLU A 812 -26.45 26.39 6.10
CA GLU A 812 -27.64 25.64 5.68
C GLU A 812 -27.34 24.15 5.55
N ASP A 813 -26.28 23.78 4.82
CA ASP A 813 -25.81 22.39 4.75
C ASP A 813 -25.55 21.82 6.14
N ALA A 814 -24.88 22.57 7.02
CA ALA A 814 -24.60 22.13 8.38
C ALA A 814 -25.88 21.77 9.16
N GLN A 815 -26.91 22.59 9.06
CA GLN A 815 -28.20 22.32 9.71
C GLN A 815 -28.93 21.15 9.04
N ASN A 816 -28.97 21.10 7.71
CA ASN A 816 -29.67 20.08 6.94
C ASN A 816 -29.08 18.69 7.22
N TYR A 817 -27.76 18.54 7.16
CA TYR A 817 -27.11 17.26 7.42
C TYR A 817 -27.08 16.89 8.91
N ALA A 818 -27.10 17.86 9.83
CA ALA A 818 -27.33 17.57 11.25
C ALA A 818 -28.75 17.02 11.51
N ASN A 819 -29.76 17.60 10.87
CA ASN A 819 -31.14 17.11 10.94
C ASN A 819 -31.26 15.70 10.33
N LEU A 820 -30.60 15.48 9.18
CA LEU A 820 -30.54 14.17 8.54
C LEU A 820 -29.89 13.14 9.47
N ALA A 821 -28.72 13.44 10.04
CA ALA A 821 -28.05 12.55 10.99
C ALA A 821 -28.97 12.20 12.19
N SER A 822 -29.69 13.18 12.73
CA SER A 822 -30.68 12.94 13.80
C SER A 822 -31.82 11.99 13.36
N ALA A 823 -32.34 12.17 12.15
CA ALA A 823 -33.37 11.31 11.58
C ALA A 823 -32.88 9.87 11.35
N ILE A 824 -31.65 9.70 10.85
CA ILE A 824 -31.01 8.38 10.68
C ILE A 824 -30.81 7.71 12.03
N LYS A 825 -30.28 8.43 13.04
CA LYS A 825 -30.12 7.89 14.41
C LYS A 825 -31.45 7.37 14.98
N THR A 826 -32.52 8.14 14.80
CA THR A 826 -33.87 7.74 15.25
C THR A 826 -34.35 6.47 14.54
N ALA A 827 -34.20 6.40 13.21
CA ALA A 827 -34.57 5.23 12.42
C ALA A 827 -33.73 3.99 12.75
N PHE A 828 -32.42 4.17 12.91
CA PHE A 828 -31.47 3.12 13.31
C PHE A 828 -31.87 2.51 14.64
N ILE A 829 -32.06 3.33 15.68
CA ILE A 829 -32.48 2.87 17.01
C ILE A 829 -33.81 2.12 16.90
N LYS A 830 -34.80 2.69 16.20
CA LYS A 830 -36.12 2.07 16.03
C LYS A 830 -36.05 0.69 15.36
N LYS A 831 -35.20 0.52 14.34
CA LYS A 831 -35.12 -0.73 13.56
C LYS A 831 -34.29 -1.81 14.27
N PHE A 832 -33.16 -1.43 14.88
CA PHE A 832 -32.15 -2.40 15.29
C PHE A 832 -32.04 -2.61 16.81
N PHE A 833 -32.54 -1.70 17.65
CA PHE A 833 -32.42 -1.85 19.10
C PHE A 833 -33.45 -2.84 19.66
N ASN A 834 -32.97 -3.92 20.30
CA ASN A 834 -33.81 -4.81 21.10
C ASN A 834 -33.96 -4.25 22.52
N GLN A 835 -35.12 -3.67 22.81
CA GLN A 835 -35.43 -3.07 24.11
C GLN A 835 -35.48 -4.09 25.27
N GLN A 836 -35.85 -5.34 25.01
CA GLN A 836 -35.97 -6.36 26.06
C GLN A 836 -34.60 -6.83 26.54
N GLU A 837 -33.66 -6.98 25.60
CA GLU A 837 -32.32 -7.51 25.88
C GLU A 837 -31.26 -6.40 26.05
N ASN A 838 -31.62 -5.14 25.80
CA ASN A 838 -30.70 -3.98 25.78
C ASN A 838 -29.46 -4.26 24.91
N THR A 839 -29.67 -4.61 23.64
CA THR A 839 -28.61 -4.93 22.67
C THR A 839 -29.11 -4.65 21.25
N PHE A 840 -28.17 -4.47 20.32
CA PHE A 840 -28.38 -4.48 18.87
C PHE A 840 -28.09 -5.85 18.25
N GLY A 841 -27.76 -6.87 19.06
CA GLY A 841 -27.81 -8.29 18.69
C GLY A 841 -26.46 -9.00 18.53
N CYS A 842 -25.35 -8.26 18.37
CA CYS A 842 -24.00 -8.85 18.28
C CYS A 842 -22.91 -7.83 18.64
N GLN A 843 -21.67 -8.31 18.79
CA GLN A 843 -20.53 -7.48 19.22
C GLN A 843 -20.32 -6.23 18.35
N THR A 844 -20.30 -6.41 17.03
CA THR A 844 -20.11 -5.31 16.07
C THR A 844 -21.21 -4.26 16.19
N ALA A 845 -22.45 -4.71 16.29
CA ALA A 845 -23.61 -3.84 16.35
C ALA A 845 -23.60 -2.98 17.61
N ASP A 846 -23.39 -3.60 18.78
CA ASP A 846 -23.31 -2.89 20.07
C ASP A 846 -22.10 -1.97 20.13
N ALA A 847 -20.93 -2.42 19.66
CA ALA A 847 -19.71 -1.65 19.66
C ALA A 847 -19.79 -0.40 18.76
N ILE A 848 -20.30 -0.54 17.53
CA ILE A 848 -20.51 0.59 16.61
C ILE A 848 -21.55 1.55 17.20
N ALA A 849 -22.64 1.03 17.78
CA ALA A 849 -23.66 1.88 18.34
C ALA A 849 -23.13 2.74 19.51
N LEU A 850 -22.34 2.12 20.41
CA LEU A 850 -21.68 2.83 21.52
C LEU A 850 -20.66 3.86 21.02
N TYR A 851 -19.87 3.50 20.01
CA TYR A 851 -18.82 4.37 19.46
C TYR A 851 -19.37 5.60 18.74
N LEU A 852 -20.42 5.42 17.93
CA LEU A 852 -21.01 6.46 17.11
C LEU A 852 -22.15 7.23 17.80
N ASP A 853 -22.39 6.99 19.09
CA ASP A 853 -23.51 7.61 19.81
C ASP A 853 -24.89 7.26 19.18
N LEU A 854 -25.08 6.02 18.71
CA LEU A 854 -26.35 5.51 18.16
C LEU A 854 -27.17 4.74 19.21
N VAL A 855 -27.11 5.18 20.47
CA VAL A 855 -27.72 4.50 21.62
C VAL A 855 -28.95 5.28 22.12
N PRO A 856 -30.03 4.59 22.52
CA PRO A 856 -31.15 5.22 23.23
C PRO A 856 -30.69 5.94 24.50
N GLU A 857 -31.35 7.05 24.84
CA GLU A 857 -31.04 7.80 26.05
C GLU A 857 -31.09 6.91 27.30
N GLY A 858 -30.07 7.03 28.16
CA GLY A 858 -29.96 6.26 29.40
C GLY A 858 -29.52 4.79 29.24
N LYS A 859 -29.31 4.27 28.03
CA LYS A 859 -29.02 2.84 27.78
C LYS A 859 -27.54 2.47 27.56
N TYR A 860 -26.63 3.45 27.60
CA TYR A 860 -25.22 3.23 27.31
C TYR A 860 -24.57 2.16 28.19
N LYS A 861 -24.85 2.16 29.49
CA LYS A 861 -24.24 1.21 30.44
C LYS A 861 -24.78 -0.20 30.23
N GLU A 862 -26.09 -0.33 30.04
CA GLU A 862 -26.75 -1.63 29.83
C GLU A 862 -26.33 -2.27 28.50
N ILE A 863 -26.18 -1.48 27.43
CA ILE A 863 -25.69 -2.00 26.15
C ILE A 863 -24.21 -2.40 26.25
N ALA A 864 -23.38 -1.60 26.94
CA ALA A 864 -21.99 -2.00 27.20
C ALA A 864 -21.88 -3.27 28.06
N GLU A 865 -22.78 -3.44 29.03
CA GLU A 865 -22.90 -4.67 29.81
C GLU A 865 -23.32 -5.87 28.94
N SER A 866 -24.30 -5.68 28.05
CA SER A 866 -24.70 -6.70 27.08
C SER A 866 -23.55 -7.09 26.13
N LEU A 867 -22.80 -6.12 25.61
CA LEU A 867 -21.59 -6.37 24.82
C LEU A 867 -20.55 -7.18 25.60
N ASN A 868 -20.27 -6.79 26.84
CA ASN A 868 -19.33 -7.51 27.69
C ASN A 868 -19.80 -8.94 27.98
N ARG A 869 -21.11 -9.13 28.25
CA ARG A 869 -21.72 -10.44 28.47
C ARG A 869 -21.64 -11.31 27.22
N ASP A 870 -21.93 -10.75 26.05
CA ASP A 870 -21.79 -11.45 24.77
C ASP A 870 -20.35 -11.96 24.57
N VAL A 871 -19.35 -11.10 24.78
CA VAL A 871 -17.94 -11.49 24.73
C VAL A 871 -17.67 -12.63 25.69
N LEU A 872 -17.98 -12.49 26.98
CA LEU A 872 -17.55 -13.43 28.03
C LEU A 872 -18.33 -14.74 28.04
N GLU A 873 -19.63 -14.71 27.78
CA GLU A 873 -20.53 -15.85 27.95
C GLU A 873 -20.83 -16.54 26.61
N LYS A 874 -21.29 -15.78 25.61
CA LYS A 874 -21.66 -16.34 24.29
C LYS A 874 -20.42 -16.76 23.51
N HIS A 875 -19.42 -15.88 23.43
CA HIS A 875 -18.18 -16.11 22.69
C HIS A 875 -16.99 -16.48 23.59
N LYS A 876 -17.23 -16.82 24.86
CA LYS A 876 -16.23 -17.40 25.79
C LYS A 876 -14.93 -16.58 25.93
N GLY A 877 -15.05 -15.27 25.82
CA GLY A 877 -13.97 -14.28 25.89
C GLY A 877 -13.29 -13.98 24.54
N HIS A 878 -13.86 -14.39 23.41
CA HIS A 878 -13.33 -14.14 22.07
C HIS A 878 -14.09 -13.02 21.35
N MET A 879 -13.42 -12.40 20.37
CA MET A 879 -14.07 -11.51 19.42
C MET A 879 -14.84 -12.30 18.36
N SER A 880 -16.00 -11.79 17.94
CA SER A 880 -16.76 -12.26 16.77
C SER A 880 -16.87 -11.21 15.65
N THR A 881 -16.16 -10.10 15.79
CA THR A 881 -16.21 -8.95 14.87
C THR A 881 -15.35 -9.13 13.64
N GLY A 882 -15.82 -8.64 12.49
CA GLY A 882 -15.03 -8.36 11.30
C GLY A 882 -14.34 -6.99 11.34
N ILE A 883 -14.01 -6.46 10.16
CA ILE A 883 -13.18 -5.26 10.01
C ILE A 883 -13.84 -3.97 10.53
N LEU A 884 -15.17 -3.88 10.44
CA LEU A 884 -15.91 -2.71 10.88
C LEU A 884 -16.11 -2.76 12.39
N GLY A 885 -16.31 -3.94 12.98
CA GLY A 885 -16.52 -4.07 14.43
C GLY A 885 -15.23 -4.04 15.25
N SER A 886 -14.13 -4.58 14.73
CA SER A 886 -12.90 -4.86 15.49
C SER A 886 -12.36 -3.63 16.24
N ARG A 887 -12.18 -2.49 15.58
CA ARG A 887 -11.72 -1.25 16.24
C ARG A 887 -12.69 -0.75 17.32
N HIS A 888 -13.98 -0.76 17.00
CA HIS A 888 -15.01 -0.21 17.88
C HIS A 888 -15.19 -1.06 19.14
N LEU A 889 -14.98 -2.39 19.06
CA LEU A 889 -15.09 -3.32 20.18
C LEU A 889 -14.20 -2.92 21.36
N TYR A 890 -12.91 -2.68 21.09
CA TYR A 890 -11.95 -2.33 22.14
C TYR A 890 -12.23 -0.96 22.75
N TRP A 891 -12.64 0.01 21.93
CA TRP A 891 -13.07 1.32 22.43
C TRP A 891 -14.30 1.18 23.34
N ALA A 892 -15.34 0.49 22.89
CA ALA A 892 -16.60 0.36 23.61
C ALA A 892 -16.41 -0.33 24.95
N LEU A 893 -15.72 -1.48 24.99
CA LEU A 893 -15.45 -2.18 26.25
C LEU A 893 -14.66 -1.29 27.22
N SER A 894 -13.59 -0.64 26.75
CA SER A 894 -12.71 0.14 27.63
C SER A 894 -13.41 1.40 28.16
N ASN A 895 -14.13 2.13 27.31
CA ASN A 895 -14.80 3.38 27.68
C ASN A 895 -15.93 3.20 28.70
N TYR A 896 -16.45 1.97 28.84
CA TYR A 896 -17.50 1.63 29.81
C TYR A 896 -17.02 0.73 30.95
N GLY A 897 -15.70 0.65 31.18
CA GLY A 897 -15.12 0.02 32.38
C GLY A 897 -14.78 -1.47 32.24
N TYR A 898 -14.88 -2.04 31.04
CA TYR A 898 -14.56 -3.44 30.74
C TYR A 898 -13.13 -3.59 30.16
N ASP A 899 -12.17 -2.82 30.67
CA ASP A 899 -10.76 -2.81 30.24
C ASP A 899 -10.14 -4.23 30.25
N SER A 900 -10.49 -5.04 31.26
CA SER A 900 -9.99 -6.42 31.39
C SER A 900 -10.55 -7.36 30.31
N THR A 901 -11.80 -7.14 29.88
CA THR A 901 -12.40 -7.90 28.77
C THR A 901 -11.76 -7.52 27.44
N ALA A 902 -11.58 -6.23 27.17
CA ALA A 902 -10.91 -5.73 25.96
C ALA A 902 -9.49 -6.32 25.83
N PHE A 903 -8.73 -6.31 26.93
CA PHE A 903 -7.40 -6.93 26.97
C PHE A 903 -7.43 -8.47 26.90
N GLY A 904 -8.42 -9.08 27.55
CA GLY A 904 -8.63 -10.53 27.56
C GLY A 904 -8.77 -11.09 26.15
N ILE A 905 -9.54 -10.43 25.28
CA ILE A 905 -9.70 -10.78 23.86
C ILE A 905 -8.33 -10.90 23.16
N LEU A 906 -7.47 -9.89 23.30
CA LEU A 906 -6.15 -9.85 22.64
C LEU A 906 -5.17 -10.91 23.15
N THR A 907 -5.41 -11.43 24.35
CA THR A 907 -4.52 -12.39 25.03
C THR A 907 -5.02 -13.82 25.02
N LYS A 908 -6.17 -14.08 24.39
CA LYS A 908 -6.65 -15.44 24.11
C LYS A 908 -5.63 -16.23 23.30
N THR A 909 -5.45 -17.50 23.70
CA THR A 909 -4.43 -18.39 23.14
C THR A 909 -4.99 -19.45 22.20
N ASP A 910 -6.28 -19.70 22.29
CA ASP A 910 -7.10 -20.59 21.49
C ASP A 910 -7.83 -19.84 20.37
N PHE A 911 -8.43 -20.61 19.45
CA PHE A 911 -9.17 -20.05 18.32
C PHE A 911 -10.55 -19.53 18.78
N PRO A 912 -10.99 -18.35 18.31
CA PRO A 912 -10.23 -17.40 17.48
C PRO A 912 -9.40 -16.41 18.31
N GLY A 913 -8.12 -16.24 17.99
CA GLY A 913 -7.27 -15.23 18.66
C GLY A 913 -5.92 -15.00 17.97
N PHE A 914 -5.28 -13.88 18.28
CA PHE A 914 -3.98 -13.53 17.68
C PHE A 914 -2.85 -14.47 18.11
N ALA A 915 -2.83 -14.92 19.37
CA ALA A 915 -1.83 -15.90 19.79
C ALA A 915 -2.04 -17.27 19.13
N TYR A 916 -3.29 -17.65 18.85
CA TYR A 916 -3.59 -18.78 17.99
C TYR A 916 -3.05 -18.55 16.56
N MET A 917 -3.33 -17.40 15.95
CA MET A 917 -2.79 -17.04 14.62
C MET A 917 -1.25 -17.13 14.59
N PHE A 918 -0.57 -16.68 15.64
CA PHE A 918 0.89 -16.80 15.80
C PHE A 918 1.37 -18.22 16.01
N SER A 919 0.60 -19.08 16.69
CA SER A 919 0.92 -20.51 16.83
C SER A 919 0.83 -21.23 15.49
N GLN A 920 0.02 -20.72 14.56
CA GLN A 920 -0.06 -21.16 13.17
C GLN A 920 1.03 -20.54 12.26
N GLY A 921 2.02 -19.85 12.84
CA GLY A 921 3.19 -19.34 12.12
C GLY A 921 3.04 -17.95 11.51
N ALA A 922 1.97 -17.20 11.85
CA ALA A 922 1.77 -15.86 11.32
C ALA A 922 2.84 -14.85 11.76
N THR A 923 3.22 -14.00 10.80
CA THR A 923 4.16 -12.87 10.97
C THR A 923 3.56 -11.54 10.49
N THR A 924 2.34 -11.59 9.96
CA THR A 924 1.48 -10.54 9.42
C THR A 924 0.04 -10.91 9.77
N PHE A 925 -0.89 -9.95 9.78
CA PHE A 925 -2.32 -10.26 9.90
C PHE A 925 -2.86 -10.83 8.60
N TRP A 926 -3.73 -11.83 8.75
CA TRP A 926 -4.40 -12.51 7.64
C TRP A 926 -5.71 -11.81 7.31
N GLU A 927 -6.22 -11.99 6.11
CA GLU A 927 -7.50 -11.42 5.66
C GLU A 927 -8.66 -11.95 6.50
N ALA A 928 -8.72 -13.27 6.69
CA ALA A 928 -9.65 -13.93 7.58
C ALA A 928 -8.91 -14.85 8.57
N LEU A 929 -9.32 -14.81 9.83
CA LEU A 929 -8.83 -15.73 10.85
C LEU A 929 -9.66 -17.02 10.82
N VAL A 930 -9.16 -18.03 10.10
CA VAL A 930 -9.83 -19.33 9.93
C VAL A 930 -9.19 -20.42 10.80
N PRO A 931 -9.99 -21.39 11.28
CA PRO A 931 -9.44 -22.52 12.04
C PRO A 931 -8.53 -23.37 11.15
N ALA A 932 -7.59 -24.09 11.76
CA ALA A 932 -6.68 -24.95 11.03
C ALA A 932 -7.48 -26.05 10.33
N SER A 933 -7.28 -26.17 9.02
CA SER A 933 -7.87 -27.26 8.23
C SER A 933 -7.30 -28.61 8.67
N LYS A 934 -8.16 -29.61 8.84
CA LYS A 934 -7.76 -30.99 9.17
C LYS A 934 -6.94 -31.64 8.03
N ASP A 935 -7.17 -31.20 6.80
CA ASP A 935 -6.53 -31.73 5.59
C ASP A 935 -5.36 -30.84 5.12
N GLY A 936 -5.02 -29.80 5.89
CA GLY A 936 -3.93 -28.86 5.57
C GLY A 936 -4.23 -27.85 4.47
N VAL A 937 -5.36 -27.98 3.76
CA VAL A 937 -5.81 -27.02 2.75
C VAL A 937 -6.45 -25.82 3.45
N LYS A 938 -5.77 -24.67 3.46
CA LYS A 938 -6.32 -23.44 4.02
C LYS A 938 -7.28 -22.78 3.01
N PRO A 939 -8.38 -22.15 3.47
CA PRO A 939 -9.22 -21.31 2.64
C PRO A 939 -8.42 -20.25 1.88
N VAL A 940 -8.93 -19.82 0.72
CA VAL A 940 -8.26 -18.90 -0.20
C VAL A 940 -8.33 -17.46 0.34
N PHE A 941 -7.45 -17.13 1.26
CA PHE A 941 -7.32 -15.80 1.87
C PHE A 941 -5.87 -15.31 1.84
N SER A 942 -5.69 -13.99 1.89
CA SER A 942 -4.37 -13.38 2.01
C SER A 942 -3.83 -13.60 3.42
N PHE A 943 -2.53 -13.84 3.53
CA PHE A 943 -1.83 -13.91 4.80
C PHE A 943 -1.18 -12.57 5.18
N ASN A 944 -1.51 -11.48 4.46
CA ASN A 944 -1.02 -10.12 4.70
C ASN A 944 -2.07 -9.07 4.30
N HIS A 945 -2.98 -8.73 5.21
CA HIS A 945 -4.10 -7.79 4.97
C HIS A 945 -4.23 -6.75 6.10
N PRO A 946 -4.21 -5.43 5.82
CA PRO A 946 -4.13 -4.38 6.83
C PRO A 946 -5.43 -4.13 7.59
N MET A 947 -6.59 -4.47 7.00
CA MET A 947 -7.90 -4.21 7.61
C MET A 947 -8.09 -4.81 9.01
N GLN A 948 -7.42 -5.91 9.34
CA GLN A 948 -7.47 -6.52 10.68
C GLN A 948 -6.67 -5.71 11.73
N GLY A 949 -5.78 -4.81 11.31
CA GLY A 949 -4.91 -4.04 12.19
C GLY A 949 -5.51 -2.74 12.72
N GLY A 950 -6.72 -2.34 12.29
CA GLY A 950 -7.33 -1.05 12.64
C GLY A 950 -7.47 -0.80 14.16
N PHE A 951 -7.59 -1.87 14.97
CA PHE A 951 -7.63 -1.77 16.43
C PHE A 951 -6.31 -1.31 17.05
N ASP A 952 -5.17 -1.34 16.35
CA ASP A 952 -3.88 -0.89 16.88
C ASP A 952 -3.91 0.58 17.33
N ALA A 953 -4.79 1.39 16.74
CA ALA A 953 -5.07 2.76 17.20
C ALA A 953 -5.49 2.81 18.69
N TRP A 954 -6.19 1.79 19.19
CA TRP A 954 -6.61 1.68 20.60
C TRP A 954 -5.42 1.59 21.57
N PHE A 955 -4.26 1.10 21.12
CA PHE A 955 -3.06 1.14 21.97
C PHE A 955 -2.65 2.59 22.31
N TYR A 956 -2.90 3.53 21.40
CA TYR A 956 -2.63 4.94 21.61
C TYR A 956 -3.76 5.62 22.39
N TYR A 957 -4.99 5.63 21.88
CA TYR A 957 -6.09 6.39 22.50
C TYR A 957 -6.69 5.70 23.73
N GLY A 958 -6.59 4.37 23.82
CA GLY A 958 -7.12 3.57 24.92
C GLY A 958 -6.06 3.26 25.97
N VAL A 959 -5.11 2.37 25.64
CA VAL A 959 -4.14 1.86 26.63
C VAL A 959 -3.22 2.95 27.17
N VAL A 960 -2.66 3.77 26.28
CA VAL A 960 -1.77 4.88 26.68
C VAL A 960 -2.56 6.17 26.94
N GLY A 961 -3.73 6.31 26.32
CA GLY A 961 -4.70 7.37 26.56
C GLY A 961 -4.51 8.64 25.74
N ILE A 962 -3.77 8.65 24.63
CA ILE A 962 -3.50 9.87 23.84
C ILE A 962 -4.59 10.05 22.78
N SER A 963 -5.43 11.08 22.90
CA SER A 963 -6.48 11.38 21.91
C SER A 963 -6.51 12.86 21.51
N PRO A 964 -6.79 13.18 20.23
CA PRO A 964 -7.06 14.54 19.79
C PRO A 964 -8.48 15.00 20.20
N VAL A 965 -8.75 16.30 20.10
CA VAL A 965 -10.07 16.91 20.34
C VAL A 965 -10.52 17.60 19.06
N ALA A 966 -11.74 17.35 18.60
CA ALA A 966 -12.23 17.86 17.30
C ALA A 966 -12.42 19.38 17.26
N GLU A 967 -12.76 20.00 18.39
CA GLU A 967 -12.91 21.45 18.54
C GLU A 967 -11.55 22.18 18.56
N GLU A 968 -10.48 21.45 18.89
CA GLU A 968 -9.10 21.94 19.00
C GLU A 968 -8.16 20.92 18.33
N PRO A 969 -8.29 20.75 17.00
CA PRO A 969 -7.69 19.65 16.22
C PRO A 969 -6.17 19.73 16.12
N GLY A 970 -5.56 18.68 15.56
CA GLY A 970 -4.11 18.60 15.40
C GLY A 970 -3.37 18.47 16.73
N PHE A 971 -4.05 17.95 17.76
CA PHE A 971 -3.56 17.90 19.15
C PHE A 971 -3.28 19.29 19.73
N ARG A 972 -4.03 20.32 19.29
CA ARG A 972 -4.01 21.63 19.94
C ARG A 972 -4.49 21.53 21.38
N LYS A 973 -5.56 20.76 21.58
CA LYS A 973 -5.95 20.18 22.86
C LYS A 973 -5.84 18.66 22.81
N ILE A 974 -5.32 18.09 23.88
CA ILE A 974 -5.06 16.66 24.02
C ILE A 974 -5.94 16.13 25.14
N VAL A 975 -6.55 14.98 24.96
CA VAL A 975 -7.10 14.21 26.07
C VAL A 975 -6.09 13.13 26.43
N LEU A 976 -5.77 13.03 27.71
CA LEU A 976 -4.96 11.99 28.30
C LEU A 976 -5.84 11.16 29.24
N ASN A 977 -6.26 9.98 28.77
CA ASN A 977 -7.18 9.09 29.48
C ASN A 977 -6.75 7.60 29.37
N PRO A 978 -5.73 7.15 30.12
CA PRO A 978 -5.25 5.78 30.02
C PRO A 978 -6.25 4.80 30.63
N HIS A 979 -6.53 3.70 29.95
CA HIS A 979 -7.30 2.57 30.45
C HIS A 979 -6.40 1.59 31.20
N LEU A 980 -6.73 1.29 32.46
CA LEU A 980 -5.84 0.54 33.35
C LEU A 980 -6.13 -0.96 33.24
N VAL A 981 -5.42 -1.60 32.34
CA VAL A 981 -5.33 -3.06 32.27
C VAL A 981 -4.51 -3.58 33.45
N ASN A 982 -5.12 -4.36 34.34
CA ASN A 982 -4.49 -4.85 35.58
C ASN A 982 -3.27 -5.75 35.32
N GLU A 983 -3.27 -6.46 34.21
CA GLU A 983 -2.21 -7.36 33.75
C GLU A 983 -0.97 -6.61 33.26
N LEU A 984 -1.09 -5.32 32.92
CA LEU A 984 0.01 -4.49 32.45
C LEU A 984 0.69 -3.76 33.61
N LYS A 985 1.99 -4.03 33.78
CA LYS A 985 2.84 -3.41 34.81
C LYS A 985 3.39 -2.05 34.37
N TRP A 986 3.55 -1.86 33.07
CA TRP A 986 4.01 -0.61 32.46
C TRP A 986 3.59 -0.54 31.00
N VAL A 987 3.37 0.69 30.52
CA VAL A 987 3.08 1.02 29.13
C VAL A 987 3.77 2.34 28.79
N LYS A 988 4.26 2.45 27.56
CA LYS A 988 4.93 3.64 27.04
C LYS A 988 4.48 3.90 25.61
N ALA A 989 4.09 5.14 25.32
CA ALA A 989 4.06 5.61 23.95
C ALA A 989 4.59 7.03 23.77
N ILE A 990 5.08 7.24 22.55
CA ILE A 990 5.46 8.54 21.99
C ILE A 990 4.59 8.74 20.76
N TYR A 991 4.07 9.95 20.59
CA TYR A 991 3.42 10.38 19.36
C TYR A 991 3.93 11.77 18.97
N ASP A 992 4.54 11.89 17.80
CA ASP A 992 5.07 13.14 17.27
C ASP A 992 3.96 13.83 16.43
N SER A 993 3.15 14.68 17.07
CA SER A 993 2.08 15.42 16.39
C SER A 993 2.63 16.59 15.54
N ILE A 994 1.78 17.24 14.75
CA ILE A 994 2.14 18.49 14.05
C ILE A 994 2.58 19.62 14.98
N ASN A 995 2.25 19.55 16.28
CA ASN A 995 2.68 20.51 17.30
C ASN A 995 3.94 20.06 18.05
N GLY A 996 4.40 18.84 17.82
CA GLY A 996 5.56 18.23 18.46
C GLY A 996 5.22 17.01 19.31
N ARG A 997 6.25 16.54 20.00
CA ARG A 997 6.23 15.28 20.76
C ARG A 997 5.27 15.31 21.94
N ILE A 998 4.38 14.31 21.97
CA ILE A 998 3.53 13.92 23.09
C ILE A 998 4.08 12.61 23.66
N VAL A 999 4.23 12.54 24.99
CA VAL A 999 4.65 11.31 25.69
C VAL A 999 3.61 10.98 26.75
N SER A 1000 3.27 9.70 26.87
CA SER A 1000 2.49 9.15 27.97
C SER A 1000 3.09 7.79 28.34
N GLU A 1001 3.67 7.72 29.54
CA GLU A 1001 4.32 6.53 30.07
C GLU A 1001 3.83 6.27 31.49
N TRP A 1002 3.17 5.15 31.71
CA TRP A 1002 2.69 4.80 33.05
C TRP A 1002 3.24 3.48 33.56
N GLU A 1003 3.40 3.41 34.87
CA GLU A 1003 3.76 2.20 35.63
C GLU A 1003 2.70 1.96 36.70
N ASN A 1004 2.19 0.74 36.78
CA ASN A 1004 1.21 0.32 37.78
C ASN A 1004 1.81 -0.86 38.56
N ARG A 1005 2.43 -0.59 39.72
CA ARG A 1005 3.11 -1.60 40.54
C ARG A 1005 2.98 -1.29 42.04
N LYS A 1006 2.88 -2.32 42.89
CA LYS A 1006 3.01 -2.22 44.36
C LYS A 1006 2.16 -1.08 44.97
N ASN A 1007 0.85 -1.10 44.71
CA ASN A 1007 -0.12 -0.11 45.20
C ASN A 1007 0.23 1.34 44.80
N LYS A 1008 0.92 1.52 43.68
CA LYS A 1008 1.34 2.84 43.20
C LYS A 1008 1.18 2.91 41.69
N PHE A 1009 0.47 3.93 41.24
CA PHE A 1009 0.43 4.32 39.83
C PHE A 1009 1.33 5.54 39.63
N LYS A 1010 2.23 5.47 38.67
CA LYS A 1010 3.08 6.59 38.25
C LYS A 1010 2.82 6.87 36.79
N TRP A 1011 2.71 8.13 36.42
CA TRP A 1011 2.43 8.52 35.05
C TRP A 1011 3.24 9.75 34.66
N HIS A 1012 4.14 9.54 33.70
CA HIS A 1012 4.98 10.56 33.10
C HIS A 1012 4.34 11.05 31.80
N ILE A 1013 4.22 12.37 31.67
CA ILE A 1013 3.58 13.04 30.55
C ILE A 1013 4.49 14.15 30.02
N LEU A 1014 4.61 14.23 28.69
CA LEU A 1014 5.19 15.38 27.98
C LEU A 1014 4.15 15.97 27.02
N ILE A 1015 3.87 17.27 27.17
CA ILE A 1015 2.99 18.04 26.28
C ILE A 1015 3.82 19.09 25.53
N PRO A 1016 3.75 19.17 24.20
CA PRO A 1016 4.57 20.12 23.43
C PRO A 1016 4.11 21.58 23.64
N PRO A 1017 5.01 22.58 23.55
CA PRO A 1017 4.64 23.99 23.59
C PRO A 1017 3.50 24.34 22.63
N ASN A 1018 2.71 25.37 22.98
CA ASN A 1018 1.55 25.85 22.22
C ASN A 1018 0.33 24.90 22.23
N THR A 1019 0.36 23.85 23.06
CA THR A 1019 -0.76 22.93 23.27
C THR A 1019 -1.15 22.84 24.75
N SER A 1020 -2.28 22.19 25.02
CA SER A 1020 -2.80 21.92 26.36
C SER A 1020 -3.38 20.51 26.44
N ALA A 1021 -3.56 20.00 27.66
CA ALA A 1021 -4.16 18.69 27.87
C ALA A 1021 -5.20 18.67 28.99
N ARG A 1022 -6.26 17.89 28.78
CA ARG A 1022 -7.18 17.40 29.82
C ARG A 1022 -6.70 16.02 30.26
N VAL A 1023 -6.33 15.88 31.52
CA VAL A 1023 -5.67 14.68 32.07
C VAL A 1023 -6.59 14.02 33.08
N LEU A 1024 -6.97 12.78 32.82
CA LEU A 1024 -7.86 11.99 33.68
C LEU A 1024 -7.02 10.95 34.43
N VAL A 1025 -6.53 11.34 35.61
CA VAL A 1025 -5.63 10.50 36.43
C VAL A 1025 -6.47 9.44 37.16
N PRO A 1026 -6.20 8.13 36.98
CA PRO A 1026 -6.94 7.07 37.67
C PRO A 1026 -6.74 7.13 39.18
N ALA A 1027 -7.76 7.57 39.92
CA ALA A 1027 -7.73 7.78 41.36
C ALA A 1027 -9.16 7.96 41.90
N GLU A 1028 -9.56 7.17 42.91
CA GLU A 1028 -10.87 7.28 43.56
C GLU A 1028 -11.03 8.56 44.39
N ASP A 1029 -9.92 9.09 44.90
CA ASP A 1029 -9.89 10.30 45.72
C ASP A 1029 -8.73 11.21 45.27
N ARG A 1030 -9.04 12.49 45.08
CA ARG A 1030 -8.06 13.56 44.81
C ARG A 1030 -6.91 13.58 45.83
N SER A 1031 -7.16 13.23 47.10
CA SER A 1031 -6.13 13.22 48.16
C SER A 1031 -5.02 12.20 47.92
N SER A 1032 -5.30 11.14 47.16
CA SER A 1032 -4.34 10.09 46.81
C SER A 1032 -3.35 10.51 45.71
N VAL A 1033 -3.64 11.62 45.01
CA VAL A 1033 -2.87 12.11 43.87
C VAL A 1033 -1.84 13.15 44.31
N SER A 1034 -0.59 12.92 43.93
CA SER A 1034 0.52 13.87 44.03
C SER A 1034 1.12 14.13 42.65
N GLU A 1035 1.70 15.31 42.47
CA GLU A 1035 2.41 15.69 41.25
C GLU A 1035 3.78 16.25 41.66
N LYS A 1036 4.86 15.78 41.01
CA LYS A 1036 6.25 16.10 41.40
C LYS A 1036 6.56 17.60 41.39
N GLY A 1037 5.94 18.35 40.49
CA GLY A 1037 5.98 19.82 40.43
C GLY A 1037 5.07 20.52 41.44
N LYS A 1038 4.55 19.82 42.44
CA LYS A 1038 3.62 20.32 43.48
C LYS A 1038 2.40 21.03 42.88
N PHE A 1039 1.85 20.48 41.78
CA PHE A 1039 0.70 21.02 41.04
C PHE A 1039 0.91 22.43 40.45
N LYS A 1040 2.15 22.92 40.32
CA LYS A 1040 2.42 24.20 39.67
C LYS A 1040 2.06 24.13 38.18
N GLY A 1041 1.12 24.98 37.74
CA GLY A 1041 0.62 24.98 36.37
C GLY A 1041 -0.30 23.79 36.05
N VAL A 1042 -0.93 23.22 37.08
CA VAL A 1042 -1.91 22.14 37.00
C VAL A 1042 -3.19 22.60 37.69
N LYS A 1043 -4.32 22.62 36.96
CA LYS A 1043 -5.62 23.04 37.48
C LYS A 1043 -6.51 21.81 37.68
N PHE A 1044 -6.99 21.58 38.90
CA PHE A 1044 -7.95 20.51 39.17
C PHE A 1044 -9.35 20.94 38.72
N LEU A 1045 -10.04 20.06 37.99
CA LEU A 1045 -11.38 20.32 37.46
C LEU A 1045 -12.48 19.59 38.22
N GLY A 1046 -12.17 18.45 38.84
CA GLY A 1046 -13.15 17.65 39.58
C GLY A 1046 -12.81 16.16 39.57
N MET A 1047 -13.71 15.37 40.16
CA MET A 1047 -13.69 13.91 40.06
C MET A 1047 -14.71 13.47 39.02
N GLU A 1048 -14.34 12.53 38.16
CA GLU A 1048 -15.22 11.93 37.15
C GLU A 1048 -14.93 10.42 37.09
N ASP A 1049 -15.92 9.56 37.31
CA ASP A 1049 -15.83 8.11 37.15
C ASP A 1049 -14.55 7.46 37.71
N GLY A 1050 -14.21 7.76 38.97
CA GLY A 1050 -13.01 7.23 39.62
C GLY A 1050 -11.69 7.82 39.11
N ARG A 1051 -11.74 9.03 38.52
CA ARG A 1051 -10.57 9.75 38.02
C ARG A 1051 -10.53 11.17 38.55
N ALA A 1052 -9.34 11.63 38.93
CA ALA A 1052 -9.06 13.02 39.23
C ALA A 1052 -8.72 13.75 37.92
N VAL A 1053 -9.54 14.74 37.55
CA VAL A 1053 -9.44 15.43 36.26
C VAL A 1053 -8.67 16.74 36.41
N TYR A 1054 -7.70 16.96 35.53
CA TYR A 1054 -6.87 18.15 35.51
C TYR A 1054 -6.80 18.79 34.13
N GLU A 1055 -6.56 20.10 34.12
CA GLU A 1055 -6.16 20.87 32.95
C GLU A 1055 -4.68 21.29 33.13
N ILE A 1056 -3.86 21.00 32.13
CA ILE A 1056 -2.43 21.33 32.09
C ILE A 1056 -2.06 22.02 30.78
N GLY A 1057 -1.05 22.89 30.82
CA GLY A 1057 -0.40 23.41 29.62
C GLY A 1057 0.72 22.50 29.12
N SER A 1058 1.54 23.03 28.21
CA SER A 1058 2.76 22.36 27.77
C SER A 1058 3.78 22.13 28.89
N GLY A 1059 4.65 21.13 28.72
CA GLY A 1059 5.72 20.81 29.65
C GLY A 1059 5.70 19.35 30.10
N GLU A 1060 6.50 19.08 31.12
CA GLU A 1060 6.71 17.74 31.69
C GLU A 1060 6.00 17.62 33.04
N TYR A 1061 5.25 16.54 33.22
CA TYR A 1061 4.40 16.28 34.39
C TYR A 1061 4.57 14.83 34.87
N ASP A 1062 4.71 14.65 36.19
CA ASP A 1062 4.83 13.33 36.82
C ASP A 1062 3.72 13.20 37.87
N PHE A 1063 2.63 12.50 37.53
CA PHE A 1063 1.56 12.17 38.46
C PHE A 1063 1.86 10.86 39.19
N ILE A 1064 1.54 10.83 40.48
CA ILE A 1064 1.73 9.69 41.36
C ILE A 1064 0.46 9.49 42.18
N VAL A 1065 -0.13 8.30 42.10
CA VAL A 1065 -1.31 7.91 42.88
C VAL A 1065 -0.90 6.80 43.84
N ALA A 1066 -1.12 7.01 45.14
CA ALA A 1066 -1.00 5.97 46.14
C ALA A 1066 -2.35 5.22 46.22
N LYS A 1067 -2.35 3.93 45.87
CA LYS A 1067 -3.52 3.06 46.05
C LYS A 1067 -3.55 2.66 47.53
N LYS A 1068 -4.69 2.83 48.18
CA LYS A 1068 -4.88 2.42 49.58
C LYS A 1068 -4.87 0.90 49.71
#